data_AF-V5BPG2-F1
#
_entry.id   AF-V5BPG2-F1
#
_cell.length_a   1.000
_cell.length_b   1.000
_cell.length_c   1.000
_cell.angle_alpha   90.00
_cell.angle_beta   90.00
_cell.angle_gamma   90.00
#
_symmetry.space_group_name_H-M   'P 1'
#
loop_
_entity.id
_entity.type
_entity.pdbx_description
1 polymer ?
#
loop_
_entity_poly.entity_id
_entity_poly.type
_entity_poly.pdbx_seq_one_letter_code
_entity_poly.pdbx_strand_id
1 'polypeptide(L)'
;MLVDCFDAPQAQHNHASRWWFLLCRGLLKYGIDPKFVSLELCVGVAQPIERALAIAKDQVDDTWDNDFNAIIGRLDRLQQHVPTLLRYADSSGDVLRAAQERAIGRQYCATLNDDDGVIMRPDFPKHWGDPRLDIVQTMLNTAAPIALPSQLDGADAIYASLKTLSRRATALPVGRGIFTLCTQNFRLRDSVPIPRLNLEGRTSDGITITNSSDEFSSENLIWPLFHNGCAAGLRFLPLPQGHGHVKEEQSITRHWVLYQTRNITCLASRSGLLLAAGLLGHLKLLQRTDIYSLLVSPQSEFSGRETVTIAVMLGLSCSLRGTCNSIVFNCLSMHVQSLTPATEDIEVSLDAQTAALVSIGILHQRCPDAFLAEMLLVQMSRLPSDEHFRDREGYALGAGFSLGLIFLGIGSSHGVPNVENRLLKFMEGARRETVPSTCEGLEVFNERNPDSGHFLTRALLLRNTKDSFRSHCTRVYEGDCFNTAVSSPAAVVALGFIYMQTDDASMAKKVSPPNRLVGLQGIYPELCLLRSMMSSLILWSSIEPTCEWVRQSIPSCLMRLVKSPRQSGLVPAQVSYLMMNLGHCLAGVILALGMRYAGSMDADAKALVLGELKGFMRGRIGTTGAAIITIQRSTGAFQPCLSACTVALALIMAGTGDAQCLSVMQKLYKRTNVKYGDHLALSMSIGLLFLGGGQLTLSNSLSSVAALVMAFYPVWPDTTSDNKMHLQALRQLYCLAVVPRVIETIDVLTNRSVSVPIRVIVHRGRLGQTEPTSVVKELWTPLPKGKEDQAVRMVTPCLLPDKSTVTQIEIRSAQHYNLTIYNTGSNVIDDRGLVVRVLEKNVVHTDSETFLRSPSEELVVHWIKRLFHGEPQQRPRPIEATVILDNVNLLFAAQESFLSEIGSTENDFSPDFVMNARRTLAKRYGGLLQHCGAMSSCHPLAQIIMMQKSLYSAAVSLLQSLRDGAECSCDLAPVLESLRFYNTATEAETEGGNGGAGLVTSVVMKWLSQALHFYGLVSSMGSLSQVLADHASFLQRREQRFLALHSINQQLLLHPRVLEDLVECCVEYVE
;
A
#
# COMPACT_ATOMS: atom_id res chain seq x y z
N MET A 1 -12.03 26.28 6.51
CA MET A 1 -11.81 25.78 7.89
C MET A 1 -10.94 24.49 7.93
N LEU A 2 -10.05 24.23 6.96
CA LEU A 2 -9.15 23.05 6.95
C LEU A 2 -7.65 23.42 7.10
N VAL A 3 -7.36 24.68 7.42
CA VAL A 3 -5.99 25.26 7.39
C VAL A 3 -5.20 24.92 8.66
N ASP A 4 -5.85 24.58 9.77
CA ASP A 4 -5.19 24.57 11.10
C ASP A 4 -4.87 23.16 11.67
N CYS A 5 -5.07 22.07 10.91
CA CYS A 5 -4.96 20.70 11.46
C CYS A 5 -3.52 20.14 11.58
N PHE A 6 -2.49 20.85 11.11
CA PHE A 6 -1.12 20.34 11.01
C PHE A 6 -0.06 21.14 11.79
N ASP A 7 -0.47 22.10 12.61
CA ASP A 7 0.44 22.70 13.58
C ASP A 7 0.98 21.62 14.52
N ALA A 8 2.27 21.70 14.83
CA ALA A 8 2.95 20.71 15.64
C ALA A 8 2.32 20.68 17.04
N PRO A 9 1.87 19.52 17.56
CA PRO A 9 1.54 19.42 18.97
C PRO A 9 2.82 19.72 19.75
N GLN A 10 2.79 20.75 20.59
CA GLN A 10 3.86 20.97 21.56
C GLN A 10 3.94 19.73 22.44
N ALA A 11 5.11 19.09 22.51
CA ALA A 11 5.35 17.92 23.35
C ALA A 11 5.23 18.33 24.82
N GLN A 12 4.02 18.26 25.38
CA GLN A 12 3.77 18.53 26.79
C GLN A 12 3.98 17.24 27.59
N HIS A 13 5.25 16.97 27.93
CA HIS A 13 5.77 15.74 28.55
C HIS A 13 5.29 15.41 30.00
N ASN A 14 4.06 15.75 30.40
CA ASN A 14 3.57 15.37 31.75
C ASN A 14 2.06 15.09 31.83
N HIS A 15 1.58 14.11 31.04
CA HIS A 15 0.18 13.67 31.05
C HIS A 15 -0.29 13.13 32.42
N ALA A 16 0.62 12.56 33.22
CA ALA A 16 0.31 11.96 34.52
C ALA A 16 -0.26 12.95 35.56
N SER A 17 -0.05 14.25 35.37
CA SER A 17 -0.52 15.32 36.27
C SER A 17 -1.89 15.90 35.88
N ARG A 18 -2.47 15.47 34.75
CA ARG A 18 -3.72 16.04 34.24
C ARG A 18 -4.95 15.37 34.86
N TRP A 19 -5.94 16.19 35.21
CA TRP A 19 -7.19 15.74 35.82
C TRP A 19 -7.92 14.66 35.00
N TRP A 20 -7.99 14.81 33.67
CA TRP A 20 -8.68 13.86 32.80
C TRP A 20 -7.98 12.50 32.73
N PHE A 21 -6.64 12.48 32.76
CA PHE A 21 -5.85 11.25 32.70
C PHE A 21 -6.03 10.42 33.99
N LEU A 22 -6.03 11.10 35.14
CA LEU A 22 -6.28 10.49 36.45
C LEU A 22 -7.70 9.90 36.53
N LEU A 23 -8.72 10.61 36.03
CA LEU A 23 -10.09 10.11 35.99
C LEU A 23 -10.21 8.85 35.11
N CYS A 24 -9.64 8.86 33.91
CA CYS A 24 -9.67 7.71 33.01
C CYS A 24 -8.92 6.49 33.61
N ARG A 25 -7.76 6.72 34.26
CA ARG A 25 -7.02 5.67 34.98
C ARG A 25 -7.82 5.15 36.18
N GLY A 26 -8.57 6.02 36.85
CA GLY A 26 -9.51 5.67 37.91
C GLY A 26 -10.60 4.71 37.42
N LEU A 27 -11.26 5.04 36.30
CA LEU A 27 -12.26 4.16 35.68
C LEU A 27 -11.71 2.75 35.41
N LEU A 28 -10.49 2.67 34.88
CA LEU A 28 -9.79 1.39 34.67
C LEU A 28 -9.55 0.64 35.98
N LYS A 29 -9.02 1.33 37.00
CA LYS A 29 -8.72 0.73 38.30
C LYS A 29 -9.97 0.16 38.99
N TYR A 30 -11.13 0.81 38.83
CA TYR A 30 -12.39 0.41 39.45
C TYR A 30 -13.29 -0.42 38.53
N GLY A 31 -12.88 -0.69 37.28
CA GLY A 31 -13.63 -1.54 36.34
C GLY A 31 -14.98 -0.95 35.91
N ILE A 32 -15.10 0.38 35.83
CA ILE A 32 -16.35 1.06 35.46
C ILE A 32 -16.44 1.16 33.93
N ASP A 33 -17.48 0.56 33.34
CA ASP A 33 -17.73 0.63 31.89
C ASP A 33 -18.17 2.05 31.48
N PRO A 34 -17.54 2.67 30.46
CA PRO A 34 -18.00 3.93 29.87
C PRO A 34 -19.49 3.96 29.51
N LYS A 35 -20.07 2.82 29.11
CA LYS A 35 -21.51 2.73 28.81
C LYS A 35 -22.38 3.00 30.02
N PHE A 36 -21.95 2.52 31.20
CA PHE A 36 -22.63 2.77 32.46
C PHE A 36 -22.65 4.27 32.79
N VAL A 37 -21.55 4.98 32.51
CA VAL A 37 -21.45 6.44 32.71
C VAL A 37 -22.50 7.18 31.88
N SER A 38 -22.68 6.81 30.61
CA SER A 38 -23.61 7.50 29.71
C SER A 38 -25.10 7.17 29.94
N LEU A 39 -25.41 5.98 30.47
CA LEU A 39 -26.79 5.48 30.56
C LEU A 39 -27.39 5.58 31.96
N GLU A 40 -26.58 5.40 33.02
CA GLU A 40 -27.08 5.22 34.39
C GLU A 40 -26.73 6.41 35.32
N LEU A 41 -25.72 7.22 34.99
CA LEU A 41 -25.36 8.38 35.80
C LEU A 41 -26.21 9.61 35.44
N CYS A 42 -26.46 10.44 36.45
CA CYS A 42 -27.06 11.76 36.27
C CYS A 42 -26.17 12.62 35.37
N VAL A 43 -26.75 13.37 34.42
CA VAL A 43 -26.01 14.13 33.39
C VAL A 43 -24.95 15.07 33.99
N GLY A 44 -25.23 15.68 35.15
CA GLY A 44 -24.26 16.54 35.85
C GLY A 44 -23.01 15.81 36.37
N VAL A 45 -23.10 14.50 36.68
CA VAL A 45 -21.98 13.66 37.16
C VAL A 45 -21.31 12.93 36.00
N ALA A 46 -22.08 12.50 35.00
CA ALA A 46 -21.58 11.86 33.81
C ALA A 46 -20.70 12.82 32.99
N GLN A 47 -21.09 14.10 32.91
CA GLN A 47 -20.47 15.09 32.02
C GLN A 47 -18.95 15.23 32.19
N PRO A 48 -18.38 15.46 33.40
CA PRO A 48 -16.93 15.60 33.53
C PRO A 48 -16.16 14.33 33.12
N ILE A 49 -16.77 13.16 33.34
CA ILE A 49 -16.20 11.87 33.00
C ILE A 49 -16.24 11.64 31.49
N GLU A 50 -17.36 11.94 30.83
CA GLU A 50 -17.51 11.89 29.38
C GLU A 50 -16.55 12.86 28.68
N ARG A 51 -16.37 14.07 29.23
CA ARG A 51 -15.39 15.05 28.73
C ARG A 51 -13.96 14.55 28.89
N ALA A 52 -13.63 13.97 30.04
CA ALA A 52 -12.31 13.37 30.26
C ALA A 52 -12.02 12.27 29.23
N LEU A 53 -13.01 11.42 28.94
CA LEU A 53 -12.92 10.39 27.90
C LEU A 53 -12.79 10.99 26.50
N ALA A 54 -13.51 12.08 26.17
CA ALA A 54 -13.41 12.77 24.88
C ALA A 54 -12.02 13.41 24.67
N ILE A 55 -11.49 14.10 25.68
CA ILE A 55 -10.13 14.67 25.64
C ILE A 55 -9.10 13.53 25.50
N ALA A 56 -9.27 12.45 26.26
CA ALA A 56 -8.40 11.28 26.18
C ALA A 56 -8.44 10.61 24.79
N LYS A 57 -9.59 10.59 24.11
CA LYS A 57 -9.72 10.07 22.73
C LYS A 57 -8.92 10.89 21.72
N ASP A 58 -8.86 12.21 21.88
CA ASP A 58 -8.16 13.12 20.95
C ASP A 58 -6.65 13.20 21.19
N GLN A 59 -6.19 12.94 22.42
CA GLN A 59 -4.76 12.91 22.76
C GLN A 59 -4.11 11.60 22.27
N VAL A 60 -2.87 11.69 21.79
CA VAL A 60 -2.13 10.57 21.21
C VAL A 60 -0.92 10.25 22.08
N ASP A 61 -0.85 9.02 22.59
CA ASP A 61 0.32 8.49 23.29
C ASP A 61 0.49 6.99 23.01
N ASP A 62 1.70 6.58 22.64
CA ASP A 62 2.04 5.21 22.25
C ASP A 62 2.33 4.28 23.43
N THR A 63 2.42 4.84 24.64
CA THR A 63 2.72 4.10 25.86
C THR A 63 1.49 3.50 26.55
N TRP A 64 0.29 3.72 26.02
CA TRP A 64 -0.96 3.32 26.67
C TRP A 64 -1.28 1.83 26.48
N ASP A 65 -1.64 1.18 27.59
CA ASP A 65 -2.02 -0.23 27.64
C ASP A 65 -3.33 -0.50 26.85
N ASN A 66 -3.51 -1.74 26.36
CA ASN A 66 -4.72 -2.14 25.63
C ASN A 66 -6.01 -1.91 26.43
N ASP A 67 -5.98 -2.19 27.74
CA ASP A 67 -7.15 -2.01 28.62
C ASP A 67 -7.52 -0.53 28.76
N PHE A 68 -6.51 0.36 28.78
CA PHE A 68 -6.73 1.80 28.84
C PHE A 68 -7.31 2.33 27.53
N ASN A 69 -6.79 1.86 26.38
CA ASN A 69 -7.35 2.19 25.06
C ASN A 69 -8.79 1.67 24.89
N ALA A 70 -9.13 0.52 25.46
CA ALA A 70 -10.49 -0.04 25.44
C ALA A 70 -11.49 0.86 26.18
N ILE A 71 -11.14 1.34 27.37
CA ILE A 71 -12.00 2.24 28.18
C ILE A 71 -12.17 3.60 27.51
N ILE A 72 -11.10 4.13 26.92
CA ILE A 72 -11.20 5.38 26.15
C ILE A 72 -12.06 5.17 24.90
N GLY A 73 -12.21 3.93 24.40
CA GLY A 73 -12.93 3.65 23.17
C GLY A 73 -12.09 3.86 21.91
N ARG A 74 -10.75 3.91 22.04
CA ARG A 74 -9.78 3.91 20.93
C ARG A 74 -9.53 2.46 20.47
N LEU A 75 -10.56 1.88 19.87
CA LEU A 75 -10.54 0.50 19.38
C LEU A 75 -9.54 0.28 18.23
N ASP A 76 -9.13 1.35 17.56
CA ASP A 76 -8.08 1.37 16.54
C ASP A 76 -6.69 0.99 17.07
N ARG A 77 -6.42 1.25 18.36
CA ARG A 77 -5.13 1.01 19.00
C ARG A 77 -5.00 -0.34 19.70
N LEU A 78 -6.08 -1.12 19.77
CA LEU A 78 -6.05 -2.43 20.43
C LEU A 78 -5.15 -3.38 19.65
N GLN A 79 -4.01 -3.75 20.23
CA GLN A 79 -3.13 -4.76 19.66
C GLN A 79 -3.81 -6.12 19.74
N GLN A 80 -4.51 -6.54 18.68
CA GLN A 80 -4.81 -7.95 18.51
C GLN A 80 -3.48 -8.67 18.25
N HIS A 81 -3.15 -9.66 19.08
CA HIS A 81 -2.03 -10.57 18.88
C HIS A 81 -2.19 -11.30 17.54
N VAL A 82 -1.78 -10.69 16.44
CA VAL A 82 -1.43 -11.42 15.23
C VAL A 82 -0.10 -12.10 15.56
N PRO A 83 -0.01 -13.44 15.55
CA PRO A 83 1.23 -14.13 15.88
C PRO A 83 2.28 -13.80 14.83
N THR A 84 3.18 -12.89 15.17
CA THR A 84 4.26 -12.45 14.30
C THR A 84 5.30 -13.56 14.14
N LEU A 85 5.56 -13.89 12.86
CA LEU A 85 6.90 -14.12 12.29
C LEU A 85 7.54 -15.52 12.45
N LEU A 86 7.08 -16.47 11.63
CA LEU A 86 8.02 -17.39 10.98
C LEU A 86 8.72 -16.64 9.84
N ARG A 87 10.04 -16.45 9.97
CA ARG A 87 10.92 -15.93 8.90
C ARG A 87 11.01 -16.98 7.80
N TYR A 88 10.64 -16.61 6.58
CA TYR A 88 10.86 -17.43 5.38
C TYR A 88 11.67 -16.61 4.37
N ALA A 89 12.62 -17.27 3.70
CA ALA A 89 13.64 -16.65 2.86
C ALA A 89 13.13 -16.21 1.46
N ASP A 90 11.83 -16.34 1.17
CA ASP A 90 11.29 -16.22 -0.20
C ASP A 90 10.31 -15.05 -0.36
N SER A 91 10.72 -14.08 -1.19
CA SER A 91 9.92 -12.91 -1.62
C SER A 91 8.58 -13.28 -2.26
N SER A 92 8.50 -14.38 -3.02
CA SER A 92 7.25 -14.82 -3.65
C SER A 92 6.22 -15.37 -2.66
N GLY A 93 6.66 -15.98 -1.55
CA GLY A 93 5.76 -16.44 -0.50
C GLY A 93 5.11 -15.28 0.27
N ASP A 94 5.81 -14.14 0.39
CA ASP A 94 5.29 -12.95 1.05
C ASP A 94 4.23 -12.20 0.22
N VAL A 95 4.37 -12.16 -1.12
CA VAL A 95 3.35 -11.58 -2.03
C VAL A 95 2.03 -12.33 -1.90
N LEU A 96 2.08 -13.65 -1.94
CA LEU A 96 0.90 -14.49 -1.87
C LEU A 96 0.21 -14.40 -0.51
N ARG A 97 0.99 -14.41 0.58
CA ARG A 97 0.44 -14.29 1.93
C ARG A 97 -0.16 -12.90 2.17
N ALA A 98 0.49 -11.84 1.70
CA ALA A 98 -0.06 -10.49 1.85
C ALA A 98 -1.33 -10.30 1.01
N ALA A 99 -1.39 -10.91 -0.18
CA ALA A 99 -2.62 -10.91 -0.98
C ALA A 99 -3.73 -11.76 -0.32
N GLN A 100 -3.38 -12.87 0.35
CA GLN A 100 -4.29 -13.66 1.19
C GLN A 100 -4.85 -12.84 2.35
N GLU A 101 -3.99 -12.25 3.17
CA GLU A 101 -4.39 -11.44 4.35
C GLU A 101 -5.35 -10.29 3.96
N ARG A 102 -5.18 -9.71 2.77
CA ARG A 102 -6.04 -8.63 2.23
C ARG A 102 -7.34 -9.10 1.58
N ALA A 103 -7.53 -10.40 1.36
CA ALA A 103 -8.77 -10.90 0.80
C ALA A 103 -9.87 -10.99 1.89
N ILE A 104 -10.53 -9.86 2.16
CA ILE A 104 -11.59 -9.70 3.19
C ILE A 104 -12.82 -10.63 2.98
N GLY A 105 -12.96 -11.22 1.79
CA GLY A 105 -13.84 -12.37 1.56
C GLY A 105 -15.09 -12.06 0.74
N ARG A 106 -15.20 -12.75 -0.41
CA ARG A 106 -16.30 -13.59 -0.87
C ARG A 106 -15.85 -14.25 -2.17
N GLN A 107 -16.40 -15.43 -2.46
CA GLN A 107 -16.13 -16.21 -3.67
C GLN A 107 -16.66 -15.46 -4.90
N TYR A 108 -16.00 -14.38 -5.33
CA TYR A 108 -16.22 -13.91 -6.69
C TYR A 108 -15.50 -14.85 -7.64
N CYS A 109 -16.25 -15.84 -8.11
CA CYS A 109 -15.84 -16.73 -9.17
C CYS A 109 -16.21 -16.02 -10.47
N ALA A 110 -15.23 -15.61 -11.28
CA ALA A 110 -15.53 -15.31 -12.67
C ALA A 110 -16.14 -16.58 -13.29
N THR A 111 -17.27 -16.43 -13.99
CA THR A 111 -17.77 -17.49 -14.86
C THR A 111 -16.70 -17.78 -15.91
N LEU A 112 -16.24 -19.03 -15.98
CA LEU A 112 -15.13 -19.47 -16.83
C LEU A 112 -15.30 -19.09 -18.32
N ASN A 113 -16.53 -18.82 -18.76
CA ASN A 113 -16.87 -18.56 -20.16
C ASN A 113 -16.69 -17.10 -20.61
N ASP A 114 -16.60 -16.13 -19.69
CA ASP A 114 -16.53 -14.69 -20.00
C ASP A 114 -15.24 -14.02 -19.49
N ASP A 115 -14.22 -14.80 -19.11
CA ASP A 115 -12.98 -14.26 -18.56
C ASP A 115 -11.98 -13.87 -19.64
N ASP A 116 -11.90 -12.56 -19.92
CA ASP A 116 -10.97 -11.96 -20.87
C ASP A 116 -9.51 -11.93 -20.39
N GLY A 117 -9.21 -12.39 -19.17
CA GLY A 117 -7.84 -12.45 -18.64
C GLY A 117 -7.32 -11.16 -18.00
N VAL A 118 -8.07 -10.07 -18.13
CA VAL A 118 -7.77 -8.72 -17.60
C VAL A 118 -8.75 -8.26 -16.52
N ILE A 119 -9.82 -9.04 -16.32
CA ILE A 119 -10.87 -8.74 -15.35
C ILE A 119 -10.33 -9.00 -13.94
N MET A 120 -10.46 -7.97 -13.09
CA MET A 120 -10.18 -8.06 -11.65
C MET A 120 -11.48 -8.35 -10.90
N ARG A 121 -11.37 -8.87 -9.68
CA ARG A 121 -12.52 -9.05 -8.77
C ARG A 121 -13.28 -7.71 -8.55
N PRO A 122 -14.63 -7.71 -8.42
CA PRO A 122 -15.40 -6.49 -8.19
C PRO A 122 -15.02 -5.77 -6.89
N ASP A 123 -14.68 -6.56 -5.86
CA ASP A 123 -14.18 -6.07 -4.57
C ASP A 123 -12.68 -5.74 -4.62
N PHE A 124 -12.10 -5.55 -5.81
CA PHE A 124 -10.72 -5.09 -5.95
C PHE A 124 -10.69 -3.59 -5.71
N PRO A 125 -9.98 -3.09 -4.69
CA PRO A 125 -9.93 -1.66 -4.40
C PRO A 125 -9.32 -0.93 -5.58
N LYS A 126 -10.11 -0.08 -6.25
CA LYS A 126 -9.62 0.81 -7.30
C LYS A 126 -8.89 1.97 -6.63
N HIS A 127 -7.56 1.96 -6.69
CA HIS A 127 -6.72 3.03 -6.14
C HIS A 127 -6.92 4.38 -6.83
N TRP A 128 -7.40 4.37 -8.07
CA TRP A 128 -7.55 5.57 -8.89
C TRP A 128 -9.02 5.80 -9.25
N GLY A 129 -9.47 7.05 -9.14
CA GLY A 129 -10.83 7.48 -9.52
C GLY A 129 -11.00 7.81 -11.01
N ASP A 130 -9.96 7.64 -11.82
CA ASP A 130 -9.95 7.95 -13.26
C ASP A 130 -9.89 6.66 -14.12
N PRO A 131 -10.22 6.71 -15.42
CA PRO A 131 -10.38 5.50 -16.25
C PRO A 131 -9.04 4.86 -16.67
N ARG A 132 -7.93 5.18 -16.00
CA ARG A 132 -6.59 4.69 -16.40
C ARG A 132 -6.49 3.18 -16.33
N LEU A 133 -7.14 2.56 -15.35
CA LEU A 133 -7.20 1.11 -15.19
C LEU A 133 -7.92 0.48 -16.39
N ASP A 134 -9.08 1.03 -16.76
CA ASP A 134 -9.91 0.52 -17.87
C ASP A 134 -9.19 0.64 -19.22
N ILE A 135 -8.42 1.73 -19.40
CA ILE A 135 -7.58 1.90 -20.59
C ILE A 135 -6.51 0.80 -20.67
N VAL A 136 -5.83 0.50 -19.56
CA VAL A 136 -4.78 -0.53 -19.53
C VAL A 136 -5.37 -1.93 -19.70
N GLN A 137 -6.52 -2.21 -19.10
CA GLN A 137 -7.27 -3.45 -19.35
C GLN A 137 -7.56 -3.63 -20.84
N THR A 138 -8.00 -2.57 -21.52
CA THR A 138 -8.23 -2.61 -22.97
C THR A 138 -6.95 -2.83 -23.76
N MET A 139 -5.85 -2.16 -23.38
CA MET A 139 -4.55 -2.28 -24.08
C MET A 139 -3.89 -3.66 -23.95
N LEU A 140 -4.12 -4.35 -22.83
CA LEU A 140 -3.53 -5.66 -22.51
C LEU A 140 -4.52 -6.84 -22.70
N ASN A 141 -5.75 -6.57 -23.16
CA ASN A 141 -6.72 -7.61 -23.50
C ASN A 141 -6.20 -8.42 -24.71
N THR A 142 -6.26 -9.75 -24.60
CA THR A 142 -5.87 -10.67 -25.69
C THR A 142 -7.02 -11.56 -26.16
N ALA A 143 -8.17 -11.55 -25.47
CA ALA A 143 -9.33 -12.38 -25.77
C ALA A 143 -10.25 -11.71 -26.81
N ALA A 144 -10.39 -10.39 -26.72
CA ALA A 144 -11.14 -9.60 -27.68
C ALA A 144 -10.47 -9.60 -29.07
N PRO A 145 -11.25 -9.61 -30.17
CA PRO A 145 -10.70 -9.51 -31.52
C PRO A 145 -10.02 -8.15 -31.74
N ILE A 146 -8.99 -8.13 -32.57
CA ILE A 146 -8.14 -6.95 -32.83
C ILE A 146 -8.93 -5.92 -33.64
N ALA A 147 -9.20 -4.75 -33.06
CA ALA A 147 -9.86 -3.66 -33.78
C ALA A 147 -8.96 -3.11 -34.91
N LEU A 148 -9.47 -3.15 -36.15
CA LEU A 148 -8.80 -2.65 -37.33
C LEU A 148 -9.18 -1.19 -37.63
N PRO A 149 -8.25 -0.35 -38.11
CA PRO A 149 -8.54 1.05 -38.45
C PRO A 149 -9.58 1.15 -39.58
N SER A 150 -10.52 2.08 -39.46
CA SER A 150 -11.62 2.30 -40.43
C SER A 150 -11.19 2.92 -41.76
N GLN A 151 -9.96 3.41 -41.88
CA GLN A 151 -9.45 4.16 -43.05
C GLN A 151 -8.62 3.30 -44.01
N LEU A 152 -8.65 1.97 -43.89
CA LEU A 152 -7.84 1.08 -44.73
C LEU A 152 -8.63 0.64 -45.97
N ASP A 153 -8.33 1.25 -47.11
CA ASP A 153 -8.86 0.85 -48.41
C ASP A 153 -8.05 -0.32 -48.98
N GLY A 154 -8.72 -1.46 -49.23
CA GLY A 154 -8.15 -2.64 -49.89
C GLY A 154 -7.79 -3.80 -48.94
N ALA A 155 -8.05 -5.03 -49.41
CA ALA A 155 -7.83 -6.25 -48.63
C ALA A 155 -6.37 -6.40 -48.17
N ASP A 156 -5.40 -6.10 -49.02
CA ASP A 156 -3.97 -6.22 -48.70
C ASP A 156 -3.54 -5.31 -47.55
N ALA A 157 -4.06 -4.08 -47.50
CA ALA A 157 -3.78 -3.13 -46.43
C ALA A 157 -4.37 -3.60 -45.09
N ILE A 158 -5.56 -4.20 -45.14
CA ILE A 158 -6.23 -4.81 -43.99
C ILE A 158 -5.41 -5.99 -43.45
N TYR A 159 -4.99 -6.93 -44.31
CA TYR A 159 -4.16 -8.08 -43.90
C TYR A 159 -2.78 -7.66 -43.40
N ALA A 160 -2.14 -6.66 -44.02
CA ALA A 160 -0.86 -6.12 -43.56
C ALA A 160 -0.99 -5.45 -42.19
N SER A 161 -2.04 -4.66 -41.97
CA SER A 161 -2.33 -4.07 -40.65
C SER A 161 -2.59 -5.14 -39.60
N LEU A 162 -3.45 -6.12 -39.91
CA LEU A 162 -3.73 -7.26 -39.03
C LEU A 162 -2.44 -7.99 -38.66
N LYS A 163 -1.55 -8.26 -39.62
CA LYS A 163 -0.24 -8.88 -39.37
C LYS A 163 0.59 -8.10 -38.35
N THR A 164 0.73 -6.78 -38.52
CA THR A 164 1.49 -5.95 -37.56
C THR A 164 0.85 -5.91 -36.17
N LEU A 165 -0.49 -5.87 -36.10
CA LEU A 165 -1.22 -5.84 -34.85
C LEU A 165 -1.20 -7.20 -34.14
N SER A 166 -1.21 -8.31 -34.89
CA SER A 166 -1.05 -9.66 -34.34
C SER A 166 0.32 -9.87 -33.72
N ARG A 167 1.41 -9.31 -34.30
CA ARG A 167 2.74 -9.29 -33.65
C ARG A 167 2.74 -8.58 -32.30
N ARG A 168 1.95 -7.50 -32.17
CA ARG A 168 1.75 -6.83 -30.87
C ARG A 168 0.95 -7.72 -29.92
N ALA A 169 -0.16 -8.29 -30.40
CA ALA A 169 -1.04 -9.14 -29.59
C ALA A 169 -0.31 -10.35 -28.98
N THR A 170 0.59 -11.00 -29.72
CA THR A 170 1.41 -12.11 -29.21
C THR A 170 2.40 -11.71 -28.11
N ALA A 171 2.73 -10.42 -27.98
CA ALA A 171 3.64 -9.89 -26.96
C ALA A 171 2.92 -9.35 -25.71
N LEU A 172 1.59 -9.15 -25.76
CA LEU A 172 0.80 -8.64 -24.63
C LEU A 172 0.73 -9.58 -23.41
N PRO A 173 0.73 -10.93 -23.54
CA PRO A 173 0.52 -11.82 -22.40
C PRO A 173 1.47 -11.60 -21.22
N VAL A 174 2.74 -11.29 -21.45
CA VAL A 174 3.70 -11.04 -20.37
C VAL A 174 3.32 -9.79 -19.58
N GLY A 175 3.04 -8.68 -20.27
CA GLY A 175 2.53 -7.45 -19.65
C GLY A 175 1.23 -7.66 -18.89
N ARG A 176 0.32 -8.48 -19.45
CA ARG A 176 -0.93 -8.85 -18.79
C ARG A 176 -0.69 -9.60 -17.48
N GLY A 177 0.24 -10.57 -17.46
CA GLY A 177 0.59 -11.32 -16.25
C GLY A 177 1.19 -10.44 -15.15
N ILE A 178 1.97 -9.41 -15.51
CA ILE A 178 2.47 -8.41 -14.56
C ILE A 178 1.30 -7.57 -14.00
N PHE A 179 0.40 -7.12 -14.88
CA PHE A 179 -0.75 -6.32 -14.52
C PHE A 179 -1.73 -7.06 -13.59
N THR A 180 -2.02 -8.34 -13.86
CA THR A 180 -3.01 -9.14 -13.14
C THR A 180 -2.42 -10.07 -12.08
N LEU A 181 -1.18 -9.84 -11.65
CA LEU A 181 -0.52 -10.66 -10.64
C LEU A 181 -1.29 -10.67 -9.31
N CYS A 182 -1.69 -11.85 -8.84
CA CYS A 182 -2.41 -12.08 -7.58
C CYS A 182 -3.73 -11.28 -7.40
N THR A 183 -4.45 -10.98 -8.49
CA THR A 183 -5.66 -10.15 -8.42
C THR A 183 -6.97 -10.95 -8.35
N GLN A 184 -6.94 -12.27 -8.52
CA GLN A 184 -8.16 -13.08 -8.61
C GLN A 184 -8.07 -14.40 -7.82
N ASN A 185 -9.21 -14.78 -7.24
CA ASN A 185 -9.38 -16.05 -6.53
C ASN A 185 -10.06 -17.09 -7.42
N PHE A 186 -9.56 -18.32 -7.40
CA PHE A 186 -10.21 -19.46 -8.06
C PHE A 186 -10.54 -20.55 -7.04
N ARG A 187 -11.63 -21.29 -7.26
CA ARG A 187 -11.92 -22.47 -6.43
C ARG A 187 -10.89 -23.55 -6.73
N LEU A 188 -10.37 -24.21 -5.70
CA LEU A 188 -9.40 -25.30 -5.89
C LEU A 188 -9.96 -26.43 -6.77
N ARG A 189 -11.28 -26.64 -6.84
CA ARG A 189 -11.86 -27.69 -7.70
C ARG A 189 -11.96 -27.30 -9.18
N ASP A 190 -11.86 -26.02 -9.50
CA ASP A 190 -12.05 -25.52 -10.87
C ASP A 190 -10.69 -25.39 -11.57
N SER A 191 -10.65 -25.64 -12.88
CA SER A 191 -9.45 -25.35 -13.68
C SER A 191 -9.25 -23.85 -13.82
N VAL A 192 -8.01 -23.36 -13.71
CA VAL A 192 -7.71 -21.94 -13.97
C VAL A 192 -8.09 -21.58 -15.43
N PRO A 193 -8.97 -20.60 -15.67
CA PRO A 193 -9.33 -20.17 -17.00
C PRO A 193 -8.13 -19.52 -17.68
N ILE A 194 -7.74 -20.08 -18.83
CA ILE A 194 -6.73 -19.47 -19.69
C ILE A 194 -7.48 -18.73 -20.80
N PRO A 195 -7.42 -17.39 -20.86
CA PRO A 195 -8.10 -16.62 -21.89
C PRO A 195 -7.57 -17.00 -23.27
N ARG A 196 -8.45 -17.05 -24.28
CA ARG A 196 -8.04 -17.33 -25.66
C ARG A 196 -7.11 -16.21 -26.14
N LEU A 197 -6.01 -16.57 -26.80
CA LEU A 197 -5.18 -15.61 -27.54
C LEU A 197 -5.82 -15.41 -28.92
N ASN A 198 -6.62 -14.35 -29.06
CA ASN A 198 -7.34 -14.04 -30.28
C ASN A 198 -6.48 -13.18 -31.22
N LEU A 199 -6.19 -13.72 -32.40
CA LEU A 199 -5.44 -13.05 -33.46
C LEU A 199 -6.32 -12.65 -34.66
N GLU A 200 -7.64 -12.81 -34.52
CA GLU A 200 -8.62 -12.41 -35.53
C GLU A 200 -8.83 -10.88 -35.47
N GLY A 201 -8.96 -10.26 -36.65
CA GLY A 201 -9.25 -8.84 -36.79
C GLY A 201 -10.74 -8.57 -36.83
N ARG A 202 -11.19 -7.42 -36.33
CA ARG A 202 -12.57 -6.94 -36.47
C ARG A 202 -12.57 -5.56 -37.10
N THR A 203 -13.32 -5.43 -38.20
CA THR A 203 -13.53 -4.15 -38.90
C THR A 203 -14.57 -3.29 -38.18
N SER A 204 -14.67 -1.99 -38.53
CA SER A 204 -15.69 -1.08 -38.01
C SER A 204 -17.11 -1.59 -38.23
N ASP A 205 -17.32 -2.34 -39.31
CA ASP A 205 -18.63 -2.86 -39.74
C ASP A 205 -18.99 -4.17 -39.01
N GLY A 206 -18.11 -4.64 -38.12
CA GLY A 206 -18.33 -5.83 -37.28
C GLY A 206 -17.90 -7.15 -37.92
N ILE A 207 -17.34 -7.14 -39.13
CA ILE A 207 -16.85 -8.34 -39.83
C ILE A 207 -15.55 -8.82 -39.19
N THR A 208 -15.47 -10.11 -38.85
CA THR A 208 -14.27 -10.78 -38.34
C THR A 208 -13.43 -11.35 -39.48
N ILE A 209 -12.13 -11.09 -39.43
CA ILE A 209 -11.14 -11.51 -40.44
C ILE A 209 -10.16 -12.45 -39.76
N THR A 210 -10.05 -13.68 -40.26
CA THR A 210 -9.09 -14.66 -39.75
C THR A 210 -7.69 -14.36 -40.27
N ASN A 211 -6.69 -14.55 -39.41
CA ASN A 211 -5.30 -14.40 -39.79
C ASN A 211 -4.76 -15.74 -40.32
N SER A 212 -4.54 -15.82 -41.63
CA SER A 212 -4.03 -17.01 -42.33
C SER A 212 -2.53 -16.97 -42.61
N SER A 213 -1.76 -16.03 -42.02
CA SER A 213 -0.35 -15.91 -42.35
C SER A 213 0.51 -16.98 -41.68
N ASP A 214 1.46 -17.57 -42.44
CA ASP A 214 2.40 -18.59 -41.97
C ASP A 214 3.25 -18.18 -40.74
N GLU A 215 3.42 -16.87 -40.52
CA GLU A 215 4.12 -16.32 -39.35
C GLU A 215 3.45 -16.70 -38.02
N PHE A 216 2.16 -17.01 -38.02
CA PHE A 216 1.39 -17.44 -36.84
C PHE A 216 1.02 -18.93 -36.89
N SER A 217 1.91 -19.76 -37.46
CA SER A 217 1.81 -21.22 -37.36
C SER A 217 1.81 -21.71 -35.90
N SER A 218 1.35 -22.94 -35.67
CA SER A 218 1.31 -23.55 -34.33
C SER A 218 2.69 -23.58 -33.64
N GLU A 219 3.77 -23.71 -34.39
CA GLU A 219 5.14 -23.71 -33.88
C GLU A 219 5.59 -22.31 -33.41
N ASN A 220 5.30 -21.26 -34.18
CA ASN A 220 5.69 -19.89 -33.83
C ASN A 220 4.85 -19.32 -32.67
N LEU A 221 3.71 -19.93 -32.34
CA LEU A 221 2.83 -19.54 -31.25
C LEU A 221 3.17 -20.22 -29.90
N ILE A 222 4.15 -21.12 -29.84
CA ILE A 222 4.54 -21.83 -28.61
C ILE A 222 4.84 -20.85 -27.47
N TRP A 223 5.75 -19.88 -27.68
CA TRP A 223 6.11 -18.89 -26.65
C TRP A 223 4.99 -17.91 -26.29
N PRO A 224 4.25 -17.31 -27.25
CA PRO A 224 3.07 -16.52 -26.93
C PRO A 224 2.03 -17.27 -26.08
N LEU A 225 1.75 -18.54 -26.40
CA LEU A 225 0.82 -19.39 -25.63
C LEU A 225 1.40 -19.76 -24.26
N PHE A 226 2.69 -20.02 -24.17
CA PHE A 226 3.41 -20.22 -22.91
C PHE A 226 3.25 -19.00 -21.99
N HIS A 227 3.49 -17.80 -22.51
CA HIS A 227 3.31 -16.56 -21.76
C HIS A 227 1.84 -16.31 -21.39
N ASN A 228 0.90 -16.70 -22.27
CA ASN A 228 -0.54 -16.60 -22.01
C ASN A 228 -0.98 -17.50 -20.84
N GLY A 229 -0.51 -18.75 -20.80
CA GLY A 229 -0.75 -19.66 -19.69
C GLY A 229 -0.07 -19.23 -18.39
N CYS A 230 1.15 -18.69 -18.48
CA CYS A 230 1.85 -18.13 -17.32
C CYS A 230 1.10 -16.94 -16.72
N ALA A 231 0.66 -16.01 -17.56
CA ALA A 231 -0.14 -14.86 -17.12
C ALA A 231 -1.47 -15.27 -16.48
N ALA A 232 -2.13 -16.33 -16.98
CA ALA A 232 -3.32 -16.86 -16.34
C ALA A 232 -3.02 -17.49 -14.97
N GLY A 233 -1.92 -18.24 -14.85
CA GLY A 233 -1.48 -18.83 -13.59
C GLY A 233 -1.06 -17.80 -12.54
N LEU A 234 -0.42 -16.70 -12.94
CA LEU A 234 0.02 -15.62 -12.04
C LEU A 234 -1.14 -14.83 -11.43
N ARG A 235 -2.34 -14.89 -12.01
CA ARG A 235 -3.55 -14.32 -11.42
C ARG A 235 -3.99 -15.02 -10.15
N PHE A 236 -3.63 -16.30 -10.03
CA PHE A 236 -4.12 -17.17 -8.98
C PHE A 236 -3.65 -16.70 -7.60
N LEU A 237 -4.63 -16.49 -6.72
CA LEU A 237 -4.46 -16.26 -5.30
C LEU A 237 -5.24 -17.35 -4.52
N PRO A 238 -4.58 -18.17 -3.67
CA PRO A 238 -5.31 -19.04 -2.76
C PRO A 238 -6.07 -18.23 -1.72
N LEU A 239 -7.26 -18.67 -1.33
CA LEU A 239 -8.09 -17.99 -0.34
C LEU A 239 -7.44 -17.99 1.05
N PRO A 240 -7.55 -16.90 1.85
CA PRO A 240 -7.15 -16.91 3.25
C PRO A 240 -8.06 -17.78 4.11
N GLN A 241 -7.46 -18.36 5.16
CA GLN A 241 -8.19 -19.02 6.25
C GLN A 241 -8.91 -17.94 7.07
N GLY A 242 -10.24 -18.02 7.17
CA GLY A 242 -10.98 -17.18 8.11
C GLY A 242 -10.63 -17.54 9.55
N HIS A 243 -10.61 -16.55 10.45
CA HIS A 243 -10.50 -16.72 11.91
C HIS A 243 -11.74 -17.40 12.52
N GLY A 244 -12.00 -18.64 12.12
CA GLY A 244 -12.99 -19.51 12.73
C GLY A 244 -12.46 -20.94 12.69
N HIS A 245 -12.61 -21.67 13.80
CA HIS A 245 -12.30 -23.10 13.89
C HIS A 245 -13.14 -23.89 12.87
N VAL A 246 -12.65 -24.01 11.63
CA VAL A 246 -13.18 -24.91 10.60
C VAL A 246 -11.99 -25.54 9.87
N LYS A 247 -12.02 -26.87 9.83
CA LYS A 247 -11.08 -27.86 9.27
C LYS A 247 -10.09 -27.36 8.21
N GLU A 248 -8.84 -27.83 8.31
CA GLU A 248 -7.62 -27.62 7.51
C GLU A 248 -7.72 -27.82 5.97
N GLU A 249 -8.91 -27.90 5.36
CA GLU A 249 -9.14 -28.44 4.02
C GLU A 249 -8.90 -27.48 2.82
N GLN A 250 -8.32 -26.29 2.99
CA GLN A 250 -8.19 -25.32 1.87
C GLN A 250 -6.79 -24.72 1.66
N SER A 251 -5.71 -25.42 2.03
CA SER A 251 -4.39 -25.14 1.47
C SER A 251 -4.27 -25.77 0.06
N ILE A 252 -3.50 -25.15 -0.85
CA ILE A 252 -3.23 -25.74 -2.17
C ILE A 252 -2.59 -27.10 -1.94
N THR A 253 -3.23 -28.16 -2.42
CA THR A 253 -2.71 -29.52 -2.27
C THR A 253 -1.85 -29.91 -3.47
N ARG A 254 -0.94 -30.86 -3.29
CA ARG A 254 -0.23 -31.54 -4.39
C ARG A 254 -1.20 -32.00 -5.50
N HIS A 255 -2.37 -32.51 -5.12
CA HIS A 255 -3.41 -32.94 -6.06
C HIS A 255 -3.92 -31.80 -6.93
N TRP A 256 -4.03 -30.59 -6.40
CA TRP A 256 -4.44 -29.41 -7.17
C TRP A 256 -3.45 -29.10 -8.29
N VAL A 257 -2.15 -29.04 -7.98
CA VAL A 257 -1.10 -28.77 -8.97
C VAL A 257 -1.11 -29.82 -10.08
N LEU A 258 -1.29 -31.10 -9.72
CA LEU A 258 -1.39 -32.20 -10.69
C LEU A 258 -2.70 -32.17 -11.50
N TYR A 259 -3.80 -31.71 -10.90
CA TYR A 259 -5.08 -31.58 -11.58
C TYR A 259 -5.04 -30.49 -12.65
N GLN A 260 -4.53 -29.31 -12.30
CA GLN A 260 -4.40 -28.18 -13.24
C GLN A 260 -3.52 -28.53 -14.44
N THR A 261 -2.43 -29.26 -14.18
CA THR A 261 -1.51 -29.68 -15.25
C THR A 261 -2.10 -30.75 -16.17
N ARG A 262 -3.10 -31.52 -15.76
CA ARG A 262 -3.71 -32.57 -16.62
C ARG A 262 -4.88 -32.09 -17.46
N ASN A 263 -5.65 -31.11 -17.00
CA ASN A 263 -6.88 -30.66 -17.68
C ASN A 263 -6.66 -29.75 -18.90
N ILE A 264 -5.53 -29.03 -18.97
CA ILE A 264 -5.28 -28.06 -20.03
C ILE A 264 -4.77 -28.79 -21.27
N THR A 265 -5.47 -28.69 -22.40
CA THR A 265 -5.13 -29.39 -23.65
C THR A 265 -3.85 -28.86 -24.31
N CYS A 266 -3.70 -27.52 -24.41
CA CYS A 266 -2.53 -26.90 -25.03
C CYS A 266 -1.29 -27.03 -24.14
N LEU A 267 -0.28 -27.73 -24.64
CA LEU A 267 0.95 -28.03 -23.89
C LEU A 267 1.73 -26.77 -23.48
N ALA A 268 1.89 -25.81 -24.40
CA ALA A 268 2.60 -24.56 -24.12
C ALA A 268 1.94 -23.75 -23.00
N SER A 269 0.61 -23.55 -23.06
CA SER A 269 -0.16 -22.86 -22.02
C SER A 269 -0.09 -23.59 -20.67
N ARG A 270 -0.14 -24.93 -20.69
CA ARG A 270 0.04 -25.77 -19.50
C ARG A 270 1.42 -25.57 -18.87
N SER A 271 2.49 -25.56 -19.67
CA SER A 271 3.85 -25.28 -19.21
C SER A 271 3.96 -23.89 -18.58
N GLY A 272 3.34 -22.87 -19.20
CA GLY A 272 3.31 -21.52 -18.66
C GLY A 272 2.67 -21.44 -17.28
N LEU A 273 1.50 -22.07 -17.11
CA LEU A 273 0.81 -22.14 -15.83
C LEU A 273 1.66 -22.86 -14.77
N LEU A 274 2.37 -23.92 -15.15
CA LEU A 274 3.27 -24.64 -14.26
C LEU A 274 4.45 -23.76 -13.79
N LEU A 275 5.04 -22.98 -14.69
CA LEU A 275 6.08 -22.00 -14.32
C LEU A 275 5.52 -20.96 -13.34
N ALA A 276 4.31 -20.44 -13.60
CA ALA A 276 3.65 -19.50 -12.70
C ALA A 276 3.45 -20.10 -11.30
N ALA A 277 2.99 -21.35 -11.20
CA ALA A 277 2.87 -22.06 -9.93
C ALA A 277 4.23 -22.20 -9.21
N GLY A 278 5.32 -22.42 -9.97
CA GLY A 278 6.68 -22.45 -9.44
C GLY A 278 7.17 -21.10 -8.90
N LEU A 279 6.88 -20.01 -9.63
CA LEU A 279 7.21 -18.64 -9.21
C LEU A 279 6.47 -18.23 -7.95
N LEU A 280 5.22 -18.66 -7.78
CA LEU A 280 4.41 -18.45 -6.57
C LEU A 280 4.78 -19.41 -5.42
N GLY A 281 5.71 -20.35 -5.63
CA GLY A 281 6.20 -21.25 -4.58
C GLY A 281 5.37 -22.52 -4.37
N HIS A 282 4.42 -22.83 -5.26
CA HIS A 282 3.51 -23.98 -5.11
C HIS A 282 4.13 -25.33 -5.45
N LEU A 283 5.25 -25.35 -6.17
CA LEU A 283 5.90 -26.60 -6.59
C LEU A 283 6.72 -27.27 -5.48
N LYS A 284 6.91 -26.62 -4.33
CA LYS A 284 7.54 -27.21 -3.13
C LYS A 284 6.83 -28.49 -2.65
N LEU A 285 5.55 -28.66 -2.99
CA LEU A 285 4.71 -29.78 -2.57
C LEU A 285 4.88 -31.04 -3.43
N LEU A 286 5.57 -30.93 -4.57
CA LEU A 286 5.76 -32.05 -5.48
C LEU A 286 6.80 -33.04 -4.92
N GLN A 287 6.47 -34.33 -4.98
CA GLN A 287 7.41 -35.39 -4.66
C GLN A 287 8.19 -35.83 -5.90
N ARG A 288 9.27 -36.58 -5.67
CA ARG A 288 10.14 -37.12 -6.74
C ARG A 288 9.37 -37.83 -7.85
N THR A 289 8.33 -38.59 -7.51
CA THR A 289 7.48 -39.32 -8.46
C THR A 289 6.67 -38.39 -9.35
N ASP A 290 6.17 -37.28 -8.81
CA ASP A 290 5.44 -36.28 -9.59
C ASP A 290 6.36 -35.58 -10.58
N ILE A 291 7.53 -35.15 -10.10
CA ILE A 291 8.53 -34.46 -10.90
C ILE A 291 8.92 -35.35 -12.09
N TYR A 292 9.20 -36.63 -11.82
CA TYR A 292 9.46 -37.61 -12.87
C TYR A 292 8.28 -37.74 -13.84
N SER A 293 7.04 -37.83 -13.34
CA SER A 293 5.86 -37.94 -14.21
C SER A 293 5.64 -36.71 -15.12
N LEU A 294 5.98 -35.51 -14.64
CA LEU A 294 5.88 -34.27 -15.41
C LEU A 294 6.96 -34.17 -16.49
N LEU A 295 8.15 -34.70 -16.23
CA LEU A 295 9.28 -34.70 -17.17
C LEU A 295 9.21 -35.84 -18.20
N VAL A 296 8.64 -36.98 -17.83
CA VAL A 296 8.59 -38.20 -18.66
C VAL A 296 7.26 -38.39 -19.39
N SER A 297 6.30 -37.46 -19.23
CA SER A 297 4.95 -37.50 -19.80
C SER A 297 4.88 -38.15 -21.21
N PRO A 298 4.24 -39.34 -21.34
CA PRO A 298 4.14 -40.08 -22.59
C PRO A 298 3.02 -39.49 -23.45
N GLN A 299 3.29 -38.39 -24.16
CA GLN A 299 2.34 -37.81 -25.12
C GLN A 299 3.02 -37.67 -26.47
N SER A 300 2.49 -38.38 -27.47
CA SER A 300 3.06 -38.73 -28.78
C SER A 300 3.26 -37.58 -29.77
N GLU A 301 3.22 -36.32 -29.33
CA GLU A 301 3.48 -35.15 -30.17
C GLU A 301 4.78 -34.49 -29.71
N PHE A 302 5.77 -34.43 -30.60
CA PHE A 302 7.11 -33.89 -30.32
C PHE A 302 7.11 -32.37 -30.07
N SER A 303 6.08 -31.65 -30.54
CA SER A 303 6.02 -30.19 -30.45
C SER A 303 5.63 -29.73 -29.03
N GLY A 304 6.54 -29.04 -28.34
CA GLY A 304 6.28 -28.41 -27.05
C GLY A 304 6.63 -29.23 -25.79
N ARG A 305 7.23 -30.42 -25.92
CA ARG A 305 7.75 -31.15 -24.73
C ARG A 305 8.80 -30.34 -23.97
N GLU A 306 9.64 -29.64 -24.72
CA GLU A 306 10.72 -28.82 -24.17
C GLU A 306 10.21 -27.70 -23.26
N THR A 307 9.07 -27.07 -23.57
CA THR A 307 8.52 -26.00 -22.74
C THR A 307 8.06 -26.51 -21.38
N VAL A 308 7.57 -27.75 -21.29
CA VAL A 308 7.21 -28.38 -20.01
C VAL A 308 8.47 -28.60 -19.18
N THR A 309 9.52 -29.18 -19.78
CA THR A 309 10.81 -29.41 -19.11
C THR A 309 11.40 -28.10 -18.59
N ILE A 310 11.42 -27.06 -19.42
CA ILE A 310 11.87 -25.70 -19.04
C ILE A 310 11.05 -25.16 -17.85
N ALA A 311 9.72 -25.25 -17.91
CA ALA A 311 8.84 -24.77 -16.85
C ALA A 311 9.01 -25.52 -15.52
N VAL A 312 9.17 -26.85 -15.57
CA VAL A 312 9.40 -27.69 -14.39
C VAL A 312 10.73 -27.31 -13.74
N MET A 313 11.82 -27.26 -14.51
CA MET A 313 13.16 -26.97 -14.00
C MET A 313 13.26 -25.58 -13.37
N LEU A 314 12.80 -24.56 -14.09
CA LEU A 314 12.82 -23.18 -13.60
C LEU A 314 11.84 -23.01 -12.43
N GLY A 315 10.63 -23.56 -12.53
CA GLY A 315 9.60 -23.45 -11.49
C GLY A 315 10.01 -24.10 -10.17
N LEU A 316 10.56 -25.32 -10.20
CA LEU A 316 11.07 -26.01 -9.01
C LEU A 316 12.23 -25.26 -8.38
N SER A 317 13.15 -24.76 -9.21
CA SER A 317 14.33 -24.02 -8.72
C SER A 317 13.97 -22.67 -8.14
N CYS A 318 13.00 -21.96 -8.74
CA CYS A 318 12.45 -20.72 -8.17
C CYS A 318 11.73 -20.97 -6.85
N SER A 319 10.98 -22.07 -6.75
CA SER A 319 10.34 -22.51 -5.51
C SER A 319 11.38 -22.83 -4.43
N LEU A 320 12.47 -23.52 -4.76
CA LEU A 320 13.48 -23.99 -3.80
C LEU A 320 14.78 -23.16 -3.85
N ARG A 321 14.66 -21.86 -4.13
CA ARG A 321 15.77 -20.94 -4.35
C ARG A 321 16.73 -20.90 -3.16
N GLY A 322 18.03 -21.03 -3.42
CA GLY A 322 19.08 -20.99 -2.39
C GLY A 322 19.06 -22.17 -1.39
N THR A 323 18.25 -23.21 -1.60
CA THR A 323 18.15 -24.34 -0.65
C THR A 323 19.15 -25.47 -0.94
N CYS A 324 19.82 -25.46 -2.10
CA CYS A 324 20.71 -26.55 -2.55
C CYS A 324 20.07 -27.95 -2.48
N ASN A 325 18.77 -28.06 -2.79
CA ASN A 325 18.04 -29.32 -2.71
C ASN A 325 18.62 -30.38 -3.67
N SER A 326 19.12 -31.49 -3.12
CA SER A 326 19.79 -32.56 -3.88
C SER A 326 18.88 -33.31 -4.85
N ILE A 327 17.57 -33.43 -4.56
CA ILE A 327 16.62 -34.12 -5.45
C ILE A 327 16.42 -33.30 -6.72
N VAL A 328 16.22 -31.99 -6.56
CA VAL A 328 16.07 -31.07 -7.70
C VAL A 328 17.39 -30.96 -8.45
N PHE A 329 18.53 -30.85 -7.76
CA PHE A 329 19.83 -30.80 -8.41
C PHE A 329 20.10 -32.04 -9.30
N ASN A 330 19.85 -33.24 -8.78
CA ASN A 330 20.00 -34.49 -9.56
C ASN A 330 19.07 -34.55 -10.78
N CYS A 331 17.90 -33.93 -10.69
CA CYS A 331 17.00 -33.79 -11.82
C CYS A 331 17.56 -32.83 -12.87
N LEU A 332 18.08 -31.68 -12.45
CA LEU A 332 18.70 -30.68 -13.34
C LEU A 332 19.96 -31.22 -14.00
N SER A 333 20.78 -32.01 -13.29
CA SER A 333 22.04 -32.52 -13.80
C SER A 333 21.87 -33.44 -15.01
N MET A 334 20.76 -34.20 -15.11
CA MET A 334 20.49 -35.04 -16.28
C MET A 334 20.22 -34.23 -17.56
N HIS A 335 19.76 -32.99 -17.41
CA HIS A 335 19.47 -32.08 -18.53
C HIS A 335 20.68 -31.20 -18.91
N VAL A 336 21.83 -31.39 -18.28
CA VAL A 336 23.09 -30.70 -18.60
C VAL A 336 24.08 -31.76 -19.08
N GLN A 337 24.33 -31.84 -20.39
CA GLN A 337 25.16 -32.88 -21.03
C GLN A 337 26.54 -33.11 -20.40
N SER A 338 27.07 -32.07 -19.79
CA SER A 338 28.36 -32.03 -19.11
C SER A 338 28.31 -32.63 -17.70
N LEU A 339 27.14 -32.67 -17.05
CA LEU A 339 26.92 -33.38 -15.79
C LEU A 339 26.36 -34.80 -15.99
N THR A 340 25.99 -35.17 -17.20
CA THR A 340 25.49 -36.51 -17.52
C THR A 340 26.65 -37.52 -17.65
N PRO A 341 26.55 -38.73 -17.08
CA PRO A 341 27.55 -39.79 -17.26
C PRO A 341 27.74 -40.14 -18.74
N ALA A 342 29.00 -40.39 -19.16
CA ALA A 342 29.39 -40.61 -20.56
C ALA A 342 28.85 -41.90 -21.23
N THR A 343 28.04 -42.69 -20.52
CA THR A 343 27.49 -43.97 -21.01
C THR A 343 26.14 -43.83 -21.71
N GLU A 344 25.47 -42.66 -21.60
CA GLU A 344 24.14 -42.43 -22.16
C GLU A 344 24.14 -41.21 -23.09
N ASP A 345 23.80 -41.41 -24.36
CA ASP A 345 23.59 -40.32 -25.33
C ASP A 345 22.19 -39.74 -25.13
N ILE A 346 22.04 -38.82 -24.17
CA ILE A 346 20.78 -38.10 -23.94
C ILE A 346 20.76 -36.84 -24.80
N GLU A 347 19.91 -36.84 -25.84
CA GLU A 347 19.65 -35.65 -26.67
C GLU A 347 18.75 -34.66 -25.91
N VAL A 348 19.26 -33.45 -25.65
CA VAL A 348 18.54 -32.36 -24.97
C VAL A 348 18.74 -31.06 -25.74
N SER A 349 17.67 -30.32 -26.03
CA SER A 349 17.76 -29.04 -26.73
C SER A 349 18.53 -27.98 -25.94
N LEU A 350 19.16 -27.03 -26.64
CA LEU A 350 19.94 -25.96 -25.99
C LEU A 350 19.07 -25.07 -25.10
N ASP A 351 17.80 -24.83 -25.43
CA ASP A 351 16.87 -24.06 -24.60
C ASP A 351 16.60 -24.76 -23.26
N ALA A 352 16.40 -26.08 -23.27
CA ALA A 352 16.24 -26.88 -22.06
C ALA A 352 17.55 -26.93 -21.25
N GLN A 353 18.71 -27.10 -21.89
CA GLN A 353 20.00 -27.05 -21.19
C GLN A 353 20.26 -25.66 -20.58
N THR A 354 19.90 -24.58 -21.27
CA THR A 354 20.02 -23.19 -20.78
C THR A 354 19.14 -22.98 -19.55
N ALA A 355 17.89 -23.43 -19.60
CA ALA A 355 16.98 -23.41 -18.46
C ALA A 355 17.54 -24.22 -17.27
N ALA A 356 18.15 -25.38 -17.52
CA ALA A 356 18.78 -26.21 -16.49
C ALA A 356 19.98 -25.50 -15.82
N LEU A 357 20.85 -24.84 -16.61
CA LEU A 357 21.98 -24.08 -16.07
C LEU A 357 21.54 -22.92 -15.19
N VAL A 358 20.57 -22.12 -15.65
CA VAL A 358 20.02 -21.01 -14.85
C VAL A 358 19.33 -21.56 -13.59
N SER A 359 18.60 -22.66 -13.72
CA SER A 359 17.95 -23.36 -12.60
C SER A 359 18.95 -23.80 -11.52
N ILE A 360 20.10 -24.36 -11.90
CA ILE A 360 21.19 -24.70 -10.98
C ILE A 360 21.67 -23.47 -10.21
N GLY A 361 21.81 -22.33 -10.90
CA GLY A 361 22.24 -21.07 -10.28
C GLY A 361 21.22 -20.47 -9.33
N ILE A 362 19.92 -20.57 -9.64
CA ILE A 362 18.83 -20.16 -8.72
C ILE A 362 18.80 -21.07 -7.49
N LEU A 363 18.97 -22.38 -7.68
CA LEU A 363 18.98 -23.37 -6.60
C LEU A 363 20.18 -23.19 -5.64
N HIS A 364 21.35 -22.87 -6.18
CA HIS A 364 22.61 -22.62 -5.45
C HIS A 364 22.91 -21.13 -5.27
N GLN A 365 21.88 -20.28 -5.31
CA GLN A 365 22.08 -18.85 -5.20
C GLN A 365 22.77 -18.50 -3.87
N ARG A 366 23.89 -17.74 -3.95
CA ARG A 366 24.76 -17.39 -2.82
C ARG A 366 25.39 -18.58 -2.06
N CYS A 367 25.46 -19.75 -2.69
CA CYS A 367 26.13 -20.93 -2.16
C CYS A 367 27.36 -21.24 -3.02
N PRO A 368 28.54 -20.69 -2.69
CA PRO A 368 29.75 -20.86 -3.51
C PRO A 368 30.16 -22.34 -3.56
N ASP A 369 30.22 -22.89 -4.77
CA ASP A 369 30.72 -24.24 -5.04
C ASP A 369 31.78 -24.17 -6.15
N ALA A 370 33.01 -24.55 -5.80
CA ALA A 370 34.15 -24.54 -6.72
C ALA A 370 33.94 -25.48 -7.91
N PHE A 371 33.25 -26.62 -7.72
CA PHE A 371 32.94 -27.55 -8.79
C PHE A 371 31.99 -26.92 -9.80
N LEU A 372 30.87 -26.37 -9.32
CA LEU A 372 29.89 -25.71 -10.20
C LEU A 372 30.49 -24.50 -10.90
N ALA A 373 31.34 -23.73 -10.21
CA ALA A 373 32.03 -22.60 -10.81
C ALA A 373 32.93 -23.02 -11.98
N GLU A 374 33.77 -24.03 -11.80
CA GLU A 374 34.64 -24.56 -12.86
C GLU A 374 33.83 -25.11 -14.04
N MET A 375 32.80 -25.89 -13.74
CA MET A 375 31.88 -26.44 -14.71
C MET A 375 31.21 -25.35 -15.56
N LEU A 376 30.70 -24.28 -14.93
CA LEU A 376 30.05 -23.16 -15.62
C LEU A 376 31.04 -22.35 -16.48
N LEU A 377 32.25 -22.11 -15.97
CA LEU A 377 33.32 -21.45 -16.74
C LEU A 377 33.69 -22.25 -18.00
N VAL A 378 33.69 -23.58 -17.93
CA VAL A 378 33.87 -24.44 -19.10
C VAL A 378 32.70 -24.27 -20.07
N GLN A 379 31.45 -24.33 -19.60
CA GLN A 379 30.27 -24.19 -20.47
C GLN A 379 30.19 -22.83 -21.17
N MET A 380 30.59 -21.74 -20.51
CA MET A 380 30.68 -20.40 -21.12
C MET A 380 31.66 -20.33 -22.30
N SER A 381 32.64 -21.24 -22.36
CA SER A 381 33.70 -21.28 -23.37
C SER A 381 33.59 -22.47 -24.34
N ARG A 382 32.46 -23.19 -24.32
CA ARG A 382 32.20 -24.38 -25.14
C ARG A 382 32.37 -24.07 -26.63
N LEU A 383 33.17 -24.89 -27.32
CA LEU A 383 33.36 -24.83 -28.78
C LEU A 383 32.09 -25.27 -29.54
N PRO A 384 31.88 -24.78 -30.77
CA PRO A 384 30.77 -25.25 -31.60
C PRO A 384 30.94 -26.74 -31.93
N SER A 385 29.82 -27.46 -31.96
CA SER A 385 29.74 -28.81 -32.53
C SER A 385 28.70 -28.84 -33.64
N ASP A 386 28.73 -29.86 -34.52
CA ASP A 386 27.74 -30.00 -35.59
C ASP A 386 26.29 -30.12 -35.08
N GLU A 387 26.12 -30.64 -33.87
CA GLU A 387 24.84 -30.68 -33.15
C GLU A 387 24.47 -29.32 -32.52
N HIS A 388 25.44 -28.63 -31.92
CA HIS A 388 25.22 -27.44 -31.09
C HIS A 388 25.89 -26.20 -31.70
N PHE A 389 25.42 -25.77 -32.88
CA PHE A 389 25.96 -24.61 -33.60
C PHE A 389 25.03 -23.38 -33.59
N ARG A 390 23.73 -23.57 -33.33
CA ARG A 390 22.73 -22.48 -33.24
C ARG A 390 22.54 -22.04 -31.80
N ASP A 391 22.09 -20.80 -31.59
CA ASP A 391 21.60 -20.26 -30.30
C ASP A 391 22.54 -20.46 -29.10
N ARG A 392 23.86 -20.43 -29.37
CA ARG A 392 24.91 -20.63 -28.36
C ARG A 392 25.05 -19.43 -27.44
N GLU A 393 24.68 -18.25 -27.91
CA GLU A 393 24.76 -17.00 -27.16
C GLU A 393 23.86 -17.05 -25.91
N GLY A 394 22.62 -17.51 -26.06
CA GLY A 394 21.67 -17.71 -24.96
C GLY A 394 22.14 -18.76 -23.96
N TYR A 395 22.75 -19.85 -24.44
CA TYR A 395 23.34 -20.88 -23.59
C TYR A 395 24.51 -20.35 -22.75
N ALA A 396 25.46 -19.66 -23.39
CA ALA A 396 26.59 -19.05 -22.70
C ALA A 396 26.10 -18.01 -21.68
N LEU A 397 25.11 -17.18 -22.05
CA LEU A 397 24.49 -16.23 -21.14
C LEU A 397 23.83 -16.92 -19.94
N GLY A 398 23.13 -18.05 -20.14
CA GLY A 398 22.56 -18.85 -19.07
C GLY A 398 23.61 -19.38 -18.08
N ALA A 399 24.76 -19.84 -18.59
CA ALA A 399 25.90 -20.21 -17.75
C ALA A 399 26.46 -19.00 -16.97
N GLY A 400 26.54 -17.83 -17.60
CA GLY A 400 26.96 -16.57 -16.96
C GLY A 400 26.01 -16.11 -15.85
N PHE A 401 24.69 -16.17 -16.08
CA PHE A 401 23.69 -15.92 -15.04
C PHE A 401 23.88 -16.87 -13.86
N SER A 402 24.03 -18.17 -14.15
CA SER A 402 24.19 -19.20 -13.11
C SER A 402 25.42 -18.96 -12.23
N LEU A 403 26.58 -18.72 -12.86
CA LEU A 403 27.82 -18.43 -12.15
C LEU A 403 27.71 -17.17 -11.30
N GLY A 404 27.08 -16.13 -11.86
CA GLY A 404 26.81 -14.89 -11.16
C GLY A 404 25.89 -15.07 -9.95
N LEU A 405 24.85 -15.90 -10.06
CA LEU A 405 23.90 -16.16 -8.97
C LEU A 405 24.54 -16.94 -7.81
N ILE A 406 25.43 -17.91 -8.12
CA ILE A 406 26.20 -18.68 -7.13
C ILE A 406 27.05 -17.74 -6.26
N PHE A 407 27.69 -16.76 -6.88
CA PHE A 407 28.59 -15.81 -6.21
C PHE A 407 27.96 -14.43 -5.95
N LEU A 408 26.63 -14.33 -5.97
CA LEU A 408 25.91 -13.06 -6.00
C LEU A 408 26.30 -12.13 -4.83
N GLY A 409 26.90 -10.99 -5.15
CA GLY A 409 27.33 -9.96 -4.20
C GLY A 409 28.38 -10.39 -3.19
N ILE A 410 29.12 -11.49 -3.44
CA ILE A 410 30.20 -11.96 -2.55
C ILE A 410 31.52 -11.22 -2.85
N GLY A 411 31.71 -10.73 -4.08
CA GLY A 411 32.95 -10.11 -4.53
C GLY A 411 34.13 -11.09 -4.56
N SER A 412 35.34 -10.60 -4.33
CA SER A 412 36.58 -11.41 -4.35
C SER A 412 36.69 -12.44 -3.21
N SER A 413 35.79 -12.40 -2.23
CA SER A 413 35.81 -13.26 -1.04
C SER A 413 35.20 -14.66 -1.27
N HIS A 414 34.80 -14.99 -2.49
CA HIS A 414 34.13 -16.26 -2.81
C HIS A 414 35.06 -17.51 -2.76
N GLY A 415 36.38 -17.31 -2.67
CA GLY A 415 37.34 -18.37 -2.36
C GLY A 415 37.74 -19.30 -3.52
N VAL A 416 37.23 -19.07 -4.74
CA VAL A 416 37.58 -19.86 -5.94
C VAL A 416 38.66 -19.11 -6.75
N PRO A 417 39.81 -19.73 -7.05
CA PRO A 417 40.90 -19.03 -7.74
C PRO A 417 40.58 -18.78 -9.22
N ASN A 418 41.12 -17.68 -9.76
CA ASN A 418 41.16 -17.36 -11.21
C ASN A 418 39.81 -17.17 -11.92
N VAL A 419 38.68 -17.08 -11.22
CA VAL A 419 37.36 -16.86 -11.83
C VAL A 419 37.33 -15.54 -12.60
N GLU A 420 37.70 -14.42 -11.96
CA GLU A 420 37.67 -13.10 -12.58
C GLU A 420 38.62 -12.99 -13.76
N ASN A 421 39.83 -13.55 -13.63
CA ASN A 421 40.84 -13.53 -14.69
C ASN A 421 40.33 -14.24 -15.95
N ARG A 422 39.65 -15.39 -15.80
CA ARG A 422 39.04 -16.11 -16.93
C ARG A 422 37.87 -15.36 -17.54
N LEU A 423 37.00 -14.78 -16.71
CA LEU A 423 35.87 -13.97 -17.19
C LEU A 423 36.36 -12.73 -17.97
N LEU A 424 37.43 -12.08 -17.52
CA LEU A 424 38.05 -10.96 -18.25
C LEU A 424 38.62 -11.43 -19.60
N LYS A 425 39.29 -12.59 -19.65
CA LYS A 425 39.77 -13.19 -20.92
C LYS A 425 38.62 -13.48 -21.88
N PHE A 426 37.48 -13.99 -21.39
CA PHE A 426 36.27 -14.22 -22.19
C PHE A 426 35.68 -12.91 -22.73
N MET A 427 35.61 -11.87 -21.88
CA MET A 427 35.12 -10.56 -22.25
C MET A 427 35.98 -9.86 -23.31
N GLU A 428 37.31 -9.97 -23.21
CA GLU A 428 38.26 -9.30 -24.11
C GLU A 428 38.52 -10.08 -25.40
N GLY A 429 38.07 -11.33 -25.49
CA GLY A 429 38.34 -12.17 -26.66
C GLY A 429 39.80 -12.64 -26.73
N ALA A 430 40.41 -12.89 -25.57
CA ALA A 430 41.81 -13.30 -25.50
C ALA A 430 42.06 -14.61 -26.28
N ARG A 431 43.33 -14.86 -26.64
CA ARG A 431 43.72 -16.16 -27.22
C ARG A 431 43.43 -17.26 -26.22
N ARG A 432 42.80 -18.34 -26.68
CA ARG A 432 42.66 -19.56 -25.91
C ARG A 432 44.06 -20.06 -25.63
N GLU A 433 44.42 -20.17 -24.36
CA GLU A 433 45.65 -20.84 -23.98
C GLU A 433 45.49 -22.30 -24.40
N THR A 434 46.48 -22.85 -25.12
CA THR A 434 46.65 -24.30 -25.19
C THR A 434 46.77 -24.73 -23.74
N VAL A 435 45.73 -25.38 -23.20
CA VAL A 435 45.72 -25.76 -21.79
C VAL A 435 47.07 -26.40 -21.51
N PRO A 436 47.95 -25.80 -20.68
CA PRO A 436 49.13 -26.52 -20.23
C PRO A 436 48.56 -27.65 -19.42
N SER A 437 48.57 -28.85 -20.02
CA SER A 437 48.16 -30.09 -19.41
C SER A 437 46.83 -30.01 -18.64
N THR A 438 45.71 -30.33 -19.31
CA THR A 438 44.50 -30.76 -18.60
C THR A 438 44.78 -31.91 -17.59
N CYS A 439 45.92 -32.62 -17.73
CA CYS A 439 46.43 -33.55 -16.73
C CYS A 439 46.98 -32.84 -15.48
N GLU A 440 47.70 -31.72 -15.58
CA GLU A 440 48.13 -30.91 -14.41
C GLU A 440 46.92 -30.30 -13.70
N GLY A 441 45.90 -29.84 -14.43
CA GLY A 441 44.66 -29.34 -13.81
C GLY A 441 43.87 -30.43 -13.07
N LEU A 442 43.85 -31.65 -13.63
CA LEU A 442 43.25 -32.82 -13.00
C LEU A 442 44.10 -33.33 -11.82
N GLU A 443 45.43 -33.29 -11.92
CA GLU A 443 46.38 -33.62 -10.86
C GLU A 443 46.26 -32.64 -9.70
N VAL A 444 46.29 -31.34 -9.94
CA VAL A 444 46.08 -30.28 -8.92
C VAL A 444 44.69 -30.37 -8.29
N PHE A 445 43.66 -30.71 -9.07
CA PHE A 445 42.32 -30.95 -8.54
C PHE A 445 42.28 -32.20 -7.65
N ASN A 446 42.93 -33.29 -8.06
CA ASN A 446 43.03 -34.54 -7.29
C ASN A 446 43.91 -34.39 -6.03
N GLU A 447 44.95 -33.56 -6.08
CA GLU A 447 45.81 -33.22 -4.94
C GLU A 447 45.08 -32.36 -3.90
N ARG A 448 44.23 -31.42 -4.34
CA ARG A 448 43.43 -30.58 -3.45
C ARG A 448 42.19 -31.31 -2.88
N ASN A 449 41.63 -32.26 -3.63
CA ASN A 449 40.43 -33.00 -3.25
C ASN A 449 40.64 -34.52 -3.40
N PRO A 450 41.38 -35.16 -2.47
CA PRO A 450 41.71 -36.59 -2.55
C PRO A 450 40.51 -37.49 -2.22
N ASP A 451 39.52 -37.00 -1.47
CA ASP A 451 38.39 -37.80 -1.02
C ASP A 451 37.36 -38.08 -2.13
N SER A 452 36.92 -39.33 -2.19
CA SER A 452 35.99 -39.87 -3.20
C SER A 452 34.65 -39.14 -3.19
N GLY A 453 34.37 -38.37 -4.25
CA GLY A 453 33.06 -37.74 -4.46
C GLY A 453 32.91 -36.98 -5.79
N HIS A 454 34.01 -36.56 -6.41
CA HIS A 454 34.01 -35.72 -7.62
C HIS A 454 34.14 -36.51 -8.94
N PHE A 455 33.43 -37.64 -9.07
CA PHE A 455 33.44 -38.45 -10.30
C PHE A 455 33.08 -37.62 -11.54
N LEU A 456 32.06 -36.76 -11.43
CA LEU A 456 31.61 -35.89 -12.52
C LEU A 456 32.65 -34.83 -12.91
N THR A 457 33.33 -34.22 -11.93
CA THR A 457 34.42 -33.26 -12.19
C THR A 457 35.59 -33.89 -12.91
N ARG A 458 35.95 -35.12 -12.51
CA ARG A 458 36.97 -35.92 -13.19
C ARG A 458 36.51 -36.24 -14.62
N ALA A 459 35.29 -36.74 -14.81
CA ALA A 459 34.73 -37.06 -16.12
C ALA A 459 34.68 -35.84 -17.07
N LEU A 460 34.38 -34.66 -16.54
CA LEU A 460 34.37 -33.39 -17.26
C LEU A 460 35.74 -32.93 -17.73
N LEU A 461 36.73 -32.93 -16.83
CA LEU A 461 38.12 -32.61 -17.17
C LEU A 461 38.69 -33.63 -18.17
N LEU A 462 38.31 -34.90 -18.05
CA LEU A 462 38.63 -35.98 -18.99
C LEU A 462 37.93 -35.83 -20.36
N ARG A 463 36.75 -35.22 -20.44
CA ARG A 463 36.05 -34.97 -21.72
C ARG A 463 36.71 -33.81 -22.48
N ASN A 464 37.11 -32.76 -21.78
CA ASN A 464 37.84 -31.64 -22.35
C ASN A 464 39.17 -32.05 -22.99
N THR A 465 39.85 -33.12 -22.54
CA THR A 465 41.08 -33.62 -23.19
C THR A 465 40.82 -34.22 -24.57
N LYS A 466 39.61 -34.75 -24.82
CA LYS A 466 39.19 -35.28 -26.12
C LYS A 466 38.65 -34.18 -27.05
N ASP A 467 37.92 -33.20 -26.51
CA ASP A 467 37.28 -32.14 -27.29
C ASP A 467 38.22 -30.97 -27.66
N SER A 468 39.32 -30.77 -26.92
CA SER A 468 40.28 -29.68 -27.15
C SER A 468 41.14 -29.82 -28.42
N PHE A 469 41.17 -31.00 -29.06
CA PHE A 469 42.01 -31.26 -30.24
C PHE A 469 41.23 -31.48 -31.55
N ARG A 470 39.90 -31.45 -31.55
CA ARG A 470 39.10 -31.67 -32.78
C ARG A 470 37.99 -30.64 -32.92
N SER A 471 38.35 -29.49 -33.48
CA SER A 471 37.44 -28.59 -34.18
C SER A 471 36.87 -29.31 -35.41
N HIS A 472 35.78 -30.05 -35.24
CA HIS A 472 35.00 -30.60 -36.35
C HIS A 472 33.55 -30.07 -36.29
N CYS A 473 33.39 -28.75 -36.28
CA CYS A 473 32.14 -28.14 -36.72
C CYS A 473 32.29 -27.74 -38.18
N THR A 474 31.46 -28.31 -39.05
CA THR A 474 31.41 -28.00 -40.47
C THR A 474 30.71 -26.67 -40.76
N ARG A 475 29.94 -26.16 -39.80
CA ARG A 475 29.06 -24.99 -39.98
C ARG A 475 29.59 -23.69 -39.37
N VAL A 476 30.37 -23.76 -38.30
CA VAL A 476 30.89 -22.59 -37.58
C VAL A 476 32.37 -22.80 -37.31
N TYR A 477 33.19 -21.89 -37.85
CA TYR A 477 34.62 -21.85 -37.58
C TYR A 477 34.90 -20.79 -36.51
N GLU A 478 35.32 -21.23 -35.32
CA GLU A 478 35.90 -20.35 -34.30
C GLU A 478 37.42 -20.51 -34.35
N GLY A 479 38.15 -19.40 -34.55
CA GLY A 479 39.61 -19.42 -34.51
C GLY A 479 40.18 -19.59 -33.09
N ASP A 480 41.47 -19.33 -32.93
CA ASP A 480 42.20 -19.50 -31.66
C ASP A 480 41.76 -18.57 -30.52
N CYS A 481 40.94 -17.55 -30.80
CA CYS A 481 40.47 -16.59 -29.80
C CYS A 481 39.07 -16.94 -29.28
N PHE A 482 38.72 -16.44 -28.09
CA PHE A 482 37.34 -16.51 -27.62
C PHE A 482 36.44 -15.63 -28.49
N ASN A 483 35.27 -16.16 -28.86
CA ASN A 483 34.28 -15.40 -29.61
C ASN A 483 33.61 -14.40 -28.66
N THR A 484 33.91 -13.11 -28.85
CA THR A 484 33.38 -12.03 -28.01
C THR A 484 31.87 -11.87 -28.13
N ALA A 485 31.26 -12.21 -29.26
CA ALA A 485 29.81 -12.13 -29.42
C ALA A 485 29.05 -13.12 -28.52
N VAL A 486 29.62 -14.31 -28.30
CA VAL A 486 29.03 -15.39 -27.49
C VAL A 486 29.41 -15.25 -26.01
N SER A 487 30.71 -15.16 -25.73
CA SER A 487 31.24 -15.28 -24.37
C SER A 487 31.27 -13.97 -23.59
N SER A 488 31.35 -12.81 -24.28
CA SER A 488 31.45 -11.52 -23.59
C SER A 488 30.18 -11.12 -22.82
N PRO A 489 28.95 -11.27 -23.35
CA PRO A 489 27.74 -10.90 -22.59
C PRO A 489 27.61 -11.71 -21.30
N ALA A 490 27.87 -13.02 -21.39
CA ALA A 490 27.87 -13.93 -20.27
C ALA A 490 28.90 -13.54 -19.21
N ALA A 491 30.12 -13.20 -19.63
CA ALA A 491 31.19 -12.77 -18.73
C ALA A 491 30.89 -11.44 -18.03
N VAL A 492 30.34 -10.47 -18.76
CA VAL A 492 29.96 -9.15 -18.21
C VAL A 492 28.86 -9.29 -17.17
N VAL A 493 27.85 -10.12 -17.42
CA VAL A 493 26.78 -10.40 -16.46
C VAL A 493 27.32 -11.13 -15.24
N ALA A 494 28.12 -12.18 -15.42
CA ALA A 494 28.71 -12.94 -14.32
C ALA A 494 29.56 -12.04 -13.40
N LEU A 495 30.48 -11.25 -13.97
CA LEU A 495 31.29 -10.28 -13.23
C LEU A 495 30.41 -9.25 -12.50
N GLY A 496 29.40 -8.73 -13.17
CA GLY A 496 28.51 -7.76 -12.55
C GLY A 496 27.62 -8.35 -11.45
N PHE A 497 27.26 -9.64 -11.49
CA PHE A 497 26.55 -10.32 -10.40
C PHE A 497 27.47 -10.65 -9.23
N ILE A 498 28.70 -11.12 -9.48
CA ILE A 498 29.70 -11.41 -8.44
C ILE A 498 30.00 -10.15 -7.62
N TYR A 499 30.20 -9.02 -8.30
CA TYR A 499 30.56 -7.73 -7.69
C TYR A 499 29.38 -6.78 -7.48
N MET A 500 28.14 -7.25 -7.62
CA MET A 500 26.95 -6.40 -7.47
C MET A 500 26.87 -5.80 -6.06
N GLN A 501 26.65 -4.49 -5.96
CA GLN A 501 26.58 -3.76 -4.67
C GLN A 501 27.84 -3.86 -3.79
N THR A 502 29.00 -4.20 -4.36
CA THR A 502 30.28 -4.25 -3.63
C THR A 502 31.06 -2.93 -3.65
N ASP A 503 30.69 -2.01 -4.55
CA ASP A 503 31.36 -0.72 -4.77
C ASP A 503 32.85 -0.82 -5.12
N ASP A 504 33.30 -1.95 -5.69
CA ASP A 504 34.67 -2.11 -6.18
C ASP A 504 34.92 -1.34 -7.49
N ALA A 505 35.56 -0.18 -7.35
CA ALA A 505 35.94 0.69 -8.46
C ALA A 505 36.92 0.03 -9.45
N SER A 506 37.77 -0.89 -8.99
CA SER A 506 38.77 -1.54 -9.85
C SER A 506 38.10 -2.47 -10.86
N MET A 507 37.16 -3.30 -10.40
CA MET A 507 36.40 -4.21 -11.22
C MET A 507 35.37 -3.48 -12.07
N ALA A 508 34.69 -2.46 -11.52
CA ALA A 508 33.77 -1.62 -12.29
C ALA A 508 34.47 -0.98 -13.51
N LYS A 509 35.70 -0.49 -13.35
CA LYS A 509 36.49 0.08 -14.45
C LYS A 509 36.84 -0.95 -15.53
N LYS A 510 37.15 -2.19 -15.17
CA LYS A 510 37.43 -3.27 -16.13
C LYS A 510 36.17 -3.67 -16.92
N VAL A 511 35.02 -3.74 -16.24
CA VAL A 511 33.73 -4.07 -16.87
C VAL A 511 33.22 -2.93 -17.74
N SER A 512 33.48 -1.67 -17.37
CA SER A 512 33.02 -0.49 -18.10
C SER A 512 33.47 -0.47 -19.58
N PRO A 513 32.73 0.19 -20.48
CA PRO A 513 33.19 0.39 -21.84
C PRO A 513 34.53 1.15 -21.89
N PRO A 514 35.44 0.79 -22.81
CA PRO A 514 36.76 1.41 -22.88
C PRO A 514 36.65 2.91 -23.21
N ASN A 515 37.38 3.75 -22.47
CA ASN A 515 37.40 5.20 -22.70
C ASN A 515 38.32 5.64 -23.87
N ARG A 516 38.58 4.75 -24.83
CA ARG A 516 39.40 5.01 -26.02
C ARG A 516 38.58 4.73 -27.27
N LEU A 517 38.62 5.64 -28.25
CA LEU A 517 37.84 5.53 -29.49
C LEU A 517 38.14 4.23 -30.25
N VAL A 518 39.41 3.81 -30.31
CA VAL A 518 39.83 2.55 -30.97
C VAL A 518 39.20 1.34 -30.29
N GLY A 519 39.19 1.30 -28.95
CA GLY A 519 38.57 0.20 -28.21
C GLY A 519 37.06 0.14 -28.40
N LEU A 520 36.40 1.29 -28.50
CA LEU A 520 34.95 1.37 -28.75
C LEU A 520 34.56 0.96 -30.17
N GLN A 521 35.45 1.06 -31.16
CA GLN A 521 35.18 0.55 -32.51
C GLN A 521 35.13 -0.98 -32.55
N GLY A 522 35.83 -1.66 -31.64
CA GLY A 522 35.83 -3.12 -31.53
C GLY A 522 34.66 -3.71 -30.74
N ILE A 523 33.79 -2.87 -30.16
CA ILE A 523 32.66 -3.31 -29.32
C ILE A 523 31.35 -2.92 -29.97
N TYR A 524 30.47 -3.90 -30.14
CA TYR A 524 29.14 -3.68 -30.67
C TYR A 524 28.21 -2.96 -29.69
N PRO A 525 27.21 -2.20 -30.19
CA PRO A 525 26.44 -1.28 -29.34
C PRO A 525 25.69 -1.95 -28.18
N GLU A 526 25.09 -3.12 -28.38
CA GLU A 526 24.35 -3.83 -27.32
C GLU A 526 25.26 -4.26 -26.16
N LEU A 527 26.51 -4.65 -26.46
CA LEU A 527 27.50 -4.95 -25.42
C LEU A 527 27.93 -3.67 -24.68
N CYS A 528 27.98 -2.51 -25.34
CA CYS A 528 28.21 -1.22 -24.66
C CYS A 528 27.10 -0.91 -23.66
N LEU A 529 25.84 -1.19 -24.01
CA LEU A 529 24.69 -1.04 -23.10
C LEU A 529 24.87 -1.93 -21.88
N LEU A 530 25.13 -3.23 -22.09
CA LEU A 530 25.29 -4.21 -21.01
C LEU A 530 26.48 -3.87 -20.10
N ARG A 531 27.65 -3.52 -20.66
CA ARG A 531 28.84 -3.12 -19.90
C ARG A 531 28.61 -1.87 -19.06
N SER A 532 27.91 -0.87 -19.62
CA SER A 532 27.58 0.36 -18.88
C SER A 532 26.59 0.09 -17.75
N MET A 533 25.60 -0.77 -18.00
CA MET A 533 24.63 -1.19 -16.99
C MET A 533 25.30 -1.94 -15.83
N MET A 534 26.05 -3.01 -16.13
CA MET A 534 26.67 -3.85 -15.10
C MET A 534 27.75 -3.11 -14.31
N SER A 535 28.57 -2.26 -14.96
CA SER A 535 29.57 -1.44 -14.23
C SER A 535 28.91 -0.44 -13.28
N SER A 536 27.77 0.14 -13.66
CA SER A 536 26.99 1.03 -12.78
C SER A 536 26.39 0.26 -11.59
N LEU A 537 25.90 -0.98 -11.80
CA LEU A 537 25.35 -1.83 -10.74
C LEU A 537 26.40 -2.33 -9.73
N ILE A 538 27.66 -2.44 -10.13
CA ILE A 538 28.79 -2.69 -9.20
C ILE A 538 28.96 -1.48 -8.26
N LEU A 539 28.93 -0.26 -8.81
CA LEU A 539 29.05 1.02 -8.09
C LEU A 539 27.68 1.53 -7.60
N TRP A 540 26.95 0.68 -6.90
CA TRP A 540 25.55 0.91 -6.51
C TRP A 540 25.33 2.17 -5.67
N SER A 541 26.23 2.47 -4.74
CA SER A 541 26.09 3.63 -3.86
C SER A 541 26.28 4.96 -4.58
N SER A 542 27.02 4.96 -5.69
CA SER A 542 27.29 6.17 -6.50
C SER A 542 26.12 6.63 -7.37
N ILE A 543 25.08 5.79 -7.54
CA ILE A 543 24.00 6.04 -8.48
C ILE A 543 23.08 7.16 -7.98
N GLU A 544 23.17 8.32 -8.61
CA GLU A 544 22.35 9.49 -8.30
C GLU A 544 21.43 9.88 -9.46
N PRO A 545 20.20 10.36 -9.18
CA PRO A 545 19.23 10.78 -10.19
C PRO A 545 19.55 12.20 -10.71
N THR A 546 20.81 12.45 -11.09
CA THR A 546 21.27 13.74 -11.60
C THR A 546 21.80 13.62 -13.03
N CYS A 547 21.61 14.68 -13.83
CA CYS A 547 22.19 14.76 -15.18
C CYS A 547 23.73 14.76 -15.14
N GLU A 548 24.32 15.18 -14.03
CA GLU A 548 25.78 15.22 -13.86
C GLU A 548 26.34 13.81 -13.72
N TRP A 549 25.73 12.99 -12.87
CA TRP A 549 26.10 11.59 -12.70
C TRP A 549 26.02 10.83 -14.04
N VAL A 550 24.90 10.95 -14.76
CA VAL A 550 24.72 10.29 -16.07
C VAL A 550 25.85 10.65 -17.05
N ARG A 551 26.28 11.91 -17.09
CA ARG A 551 27.37 12.36 -17.97
C ARG A 551 28.74 11.86 -17.53
N GLN A 552 28.97 11.71 -16.23
CA GLN A 552 30.22 11.20 -15.68
C GLN A 552 30.36 9.69 -15.90
N SER A 553 29.25 8.94 -15.87
CA SER A 553 29.22 7.50 -16.12
C SER A 553 29.49 7.11 -17.58
N ILE A 554 29.37 8.06 -18.52
CA ILE A 554 29.62 7.83 -19.95
C ILE A 554 31.10 8.06 -20.28
N PRO A 555 31.73 7.24 -21.15
CA PRO A 555 33.10 7.45 -21.59
C PRO A 555 33.37 8.88 -22.11
N SER A 556 34.28 9.59 -21.45
CA SER A 556 34.66 10.98 -21.79
C SER A 556 35.07 11.18 -23.26
N CYS A 557 35.62 10.14 -23.91
CA CYS A 557 35.97 10.18 -25.33
C CYS A 557 34.74 10.38 -26.24
N LEU A 558 33.60 9.76 -25.91
CA LEU A 558 32.34 9.94 -26.65
C LEU A 558 31.74 11.32 -26.39
N MET A 559 31.80 11.82 -25.14
CA MET A 559 31.33 13.17 -24.81
C MET A 559 32.13 14.28 -25.52
N ARG A 560 33.45 14.09 -25.70
CA ARG A 560 34.26 14.99 -26.54
C ARG A 560 33.87 14.91 -28.02
N LEU A 561 33.59 13.71 -28.52
CA LEU A 561 33.17 13.51 -29.92
C LEU A 561 31.84 14.22 -30.23
N VAL A 562 30.90 14.25 -29.28
CA VAL A 562 29.63 15.00 -29.42
C VAL A 562 29.86 16.51 -29.57
N LYS A 563 30.78 17.07 -28.77
CA LYS A 563 31.07 18.51 -28.80
C LYS A 563 31.80 18.93 -30.08
N SER A 564 32.75 18.12 -30.55
CA SER A 564 33.63 18.45 -31.68
C SER A 564 33.78 17.29 -32.67
N PRO A 565 32.72 16.91 -33.41
CA PRO A 565 32.75 15.75 -34.30
C PRO A 565 33.73 15.94 -35.47
N ARG A 566 33.83 17.16 -36.01
CA ARG A 566 34.69 17.50 -37.17
C ARG A 566 36.19 17.51 -36.86
N GLN A 567 36.57 17.66 -35.59
CA GLN A 567 37.97 17.71 -35.15
C GLN A 567 38.58 16.34 -34.87
N SER A 568 37.79 15.26 -35.00
CA SER A 568 38.22 13.89 -34.65
C SER A 568 39.08 13.19 -35.71
N GLY A 569 39.09 13.69 -36.95
CA GLY A 569 39.80 13.05 -38.07
C GLY A 569 39.21 11.70 -38.53
N LEU A 570 38.05 11.30 -38.01
CA LEU A 570 37.39 10.03 -38.31
C LEU A 570 36.44 10.14 -39.52
N VAL A 571 36.28 9.02 -40.22
CA VAL A 571 35.32 8.91 -41.34
C VAL A 571 33.88 9.04 -40.79
N PRO A 572 32.94 9.70 -41.52
CA PRO A 572 31.56 9.87 -41.05
C PRO A 572 30.86 8.58 -40.61
N ALA A 573 31.15 7.44 -41.25
CA ALA A 573 30.62 6.12 -40.87
C ALA A 573 31.11 5.67 -39.48
N GLN A 574 32.40 5.87 -39.17
CA GLN A 574 32.98 5.56 -37.85
C GLN A 574 32.39 6.47 -36.76
N VAL A 575 32.20 7.75 -37.07
CA VAL A 575 31.54 8.69 -36.15
C VAL A 575 30.10 8.23 -35.89
N SER A 576 29.37 7.84 -36.92
CA SER A 576 27.98 7.35 -36.79
C SER A 576 27.88 6.10 -35.91
N TYR A 577 28.81 5.15 -36.04
CA TYR A 577 28.89 3.96 -35.19
C TYR A 577 29.20 4.31 -33.73
N LEU A 578 30.16 5.20 -33.48
CA LEU A 578 30.49 5.67 -32.14
C LEU A 578 29.32 6.44 -31.47
N MET A 579 28.52 7.16 -32.27
CA MET A 579 27.27 7.77 -31.77
C MET A 579 26.21 6.74 -31.40
N MET A 580 26.13 5.60 -32.09
CA MET A 580 25.30 4.47 -31.65
C MET A 580 25.78 3.93 -30.31
N ASN A 581 27.10 3.73 -30.13
CA ASN A 581 27.67 3.28 -28.86
C ASN A 581 27.38 4.27 -27.73
N LEU A 582 27.42 5.58 -27.99
CA LEU A 582 27.02 6.60 -27.01
C LEU A 582 25.56 6.42 -26.55
N GLY A 583 24.61 6.26 -27.47
CA GLY A 583 23.21 6.07 -27.10
C GLY A 583 22.98 4.79 -26.30
N HIS A 584 23.70 3.71 -26.62
CA HIS A 584 23.63 2.45 -25.90
C HIS A 584 24.26 2.54 -24.50
N CYS A 585 25.41 3.21 -24.35
CA CYS A 585 26.00 3.49 -23.05
C CYS A 585 25.02 4.28 -22.16
N LEU A 586 24.42 5.34 -22.70
CA LEU A 586 23.43 6.15 -22.02
C LEU A 586 22.22 5.31 -21.58
N ALA A 587 21.67 4.48 -22.47
CA ALA A 587 20.56 3.58 -22.15
C ALA A 587 20.91 2.57 -21.05
N GLY A 588 22.15 2.05 -21.03
CA GLY A 588 22.63 1.12 -20.01
C GLY A 588 22.72 1.77 -18.62
N VAL A 589 23.25 3.00 -18.56
CA VAL A 589 23.29 3.80 -17.32
C VAL A 589 21.87 4.11 -16.81
N ILE A 590 20.96 4.48 -17.72
CA ILE A 590 19.55 4.72 -17.39
C ILE A 590 18.86 3.46 -16.87
N LEU A 591 19.12 2.30 -17.46
CA LEU A 591 18.55 1.04 -17.01
C LEU A 591 19.06 0.65 -15.61
N ALA A 592 20.36 0.86 -15.33
CA ALA A 592 20.91 0.68 -13.99
C ALA A 592 20.29 1.65 -12.96
N LEU A 593 20.06 2.92 -13.35
CA LEU A 593 19.30 3.88 -12.53
C LEU A 593 17.89 3.37 -12.23
N GLY A 594 17.20 2.82 -13.23
CA GLY A 594 15.88 2.21 -13.07
C GLY A 594 15.86 1.04 -12.09
N MET A 595 16.88 0.18 -12.11
CA MET A 595 17.04 -0.93 -11.17
C MET A 595 17.37 -0.45 -9.75
N ARG A 596 18.16 0.61 -9.59
CA ARG A 596 18.50 1.22 -8.29
C ARG A 596 17.28 1.80 -7.58
N TYR A 597 16.43 2.46 -8.34
CA TYR A 597 15.25 3.16 -7.86
C TYR A 597 13.96 2.36 -8.09
N ALA A 598 14.07 1.04 -8.31
CA ALA A 598 12.93 0.17 -8.56
C ALA A 598 11.90 0.24 -7.40
N GLY A 599 10.66 0.60 -7.71
CA GLY A 599 9.58 0.76 -6.74
C GLY A 599 9.80 1.86 -5.69
N SER A 600 10.75 2.77 -5.89
CA SER A 600 11.01 3.89 -4.96
C SER A 600 10.04 5.05 -5.15
N MET A 601 9.44 5.16 -6.34
CA MET A 601 8.58 6.28 -6.73
C MET A 601 9.28 7.64 -6.71
N ASP A 602 10.60 7.68 -6.93
CA ASP A 602 11.37 8.92 -6.90
C ASP A 602 11.07 9.84 -8.12
N ALA A 603 10.74 11.10 -7.83
CA ALA A 603 10.36 12.14 -8.78
C ALA A 603 11.52 12.60 -9.65
N ASP A 604 12.71 12.75 -9.05
CA ASP A 604 13.90 13.26 -9.73
C ASP A 604 14.40 12.20 -10.72
N ALA A 605 14.44 10.94 -10.30
CA ALA A 605 14.75 9.79 -11.16
C ALA A 605 13.75 9.67 -12.32
N LYS A 606 12.44 9.74 -12.03
CA LYS A 606 11.39 9.75 -13.05
C LYS A 606 11.60 10.88 -14.07
N ALA A 607 11.82 12.11 -13.61
CA ALA A 607 11.97 13.28 -14.48
C ALA A 607 13.19 13.16 -15.40
N LEU A 608 14.31 12.66 -14.88
CA LEU A 608 15.53 12.40 -15.63
C LEU A 608 15.31 11.38 -16.75
N VAL A 609 14.79 10.19 -16.41
CA VAL A 609 14.54 9.12 -17.38
C VAL A 609 13.51 9.55 -18.43
N LEU A 610 12.47 10.28 -18.02
CA LEU A 610 11.46 10.82 -18.94
C LEU A 610 12.07 11.86 -19.91
N GLY A 611 13.03 12.66 -19.45
CA GLY A 611 13.79 13.60 -20.29
C GLY A 611 14.59 12.88 -21.37
N GLU A 612 15.32 11.83 -20.98
CA GLU A 612 16.12 11.01 -21.89
C GLU A 612 15.24 10.28 -22.92
N LEU A 613 14.15 9.66 -22.48
CA LEU A 613 13.18 8.98 -23.35
C LEU A 613 12.55 9.94 -24.37
N LYS A 614 12.13 11.13 -23.93
CA LYS A 614 11.60 12.18 -24.84
C LYS A 614 12.67 12.64 -25.84
N GLY A 615 13.95 12.65 -25.46
CA GLY A 615 15.08 12.92 -26.34
C GLY A 615 15.14 11.93 -27.51
N PHE A 616 15.17 10.64 -27.20
CA PHE A 616 15.17 9.57 -28.22
C PHE A 616 13.92 9.61 -29.11
N MET A 617 12.73 9.85 -28.55
CA MET A 617 11.50 9.99 -29.34
C MET A 617 11.54 11.18 -30.30
N ARG A 618 12.25 12.26 -29.96
CA ARG A 618 12.45 13.45 -30.80
C ARG A 618 13.58 13.29 -31.83
N GLY A 619 14.20 12.12 -31.92
CA GLY A 619 15.31 11.87 -32.84
C GLY A 619 16.64 12.47 -32.38
N ARG A 620 16.82 12.65 -31.07
CA ARG A 620 18.10 13.06 -30.46
C ARG A 620 18.63 11.95 -29.55
N ILE A 621 19.94 11.86 -29.38
CA ILE A 621 20.56 10.91 -28.45
C ILE A 621 20.36 11.46 -27.04
N GLY A 622 19.24 11.09 -26.41
CA GLY A 622 18.87 11.54 -25.08
C GLY A 622 18.89 13.07 -24.91
N THR A 623 19.40 13.54 -23.77
CA THR A 623 19.60 14.98 -23.48
C THR A 623 20.92 15.54 -24.00
N THR A 624 21.79 14.72 -24.60
CA THR A 624 23.12 15.16 -25.09
C THR A 624 23.03 16.11 -26.30
N GLY A 625 21.87 16.16 -26.97
CA GLY A 625 21.61 17.07 -28.08
C GLY A 625 22.12 16.60 -29.45
N ALA A 626 22.87 15.49 -29.53
CA ALA A 626 23.30 14.90 -30.79
C ALA A 626 22.11 14.39 -31.60
N ALA A 627 22.05 14.73 -32.89
CA ALA A 627 20.98 14.31 -33.79
C ALA A 627 21.17 12.86 -34.26
N ILE A 628 20.08 12.10 -34.30
CA ILE A 628 20.05 10.75 -34.87
C ILE A 628 19.90 10.86 -36.39
N ILE A 629 20.79 10.20 -37.14
CA ILE A 629 20.78 10.24 -38.60
C ILE A 629 19.56 9.48 -39.13
N THR A 630 18.99 9.92 -40.25
CA THR A 630 17.80 9.32 -40.89
C THR A 630 17.95 7.81 -41.11
N ILE A 631 19.13 7.35 -41.55
CA ILE A 631 19.42 5.93 -41.78
C ILE A 631 19.33 5.12 -40.47
N GLN A 632 19.89 5.65 -39.38
CA GLN A 632 19.84 4.99 -38.07
C GLN A 632 18.42 4.93 -37.50
N ARG A 633 17.59 5.93 -37.87
CA ARG A 633 16.17 5.96 -37.53
C ARG A 633 15.38 4.92 -38.32
N SER A 634 15.67 4.73 -39.60
CA SER A 634 15.00 3.72 -40.44
C SER A 634 15.41 2.29 -40.09
N THR A 635 16.64 2.07 -39.65
CA THR A 635 17.13 0.72 -39.26
C THR A 635 16.71 0.30 -37.85
N GLY A 636 16.14 1.21 -37.05
CA GLY A 636 15.75 0.91 -35.67
C GLY A 636 16.95 0.76 -34.70
N ALA A 637 18.11 1.33 -35.02
CA ALA A 637 19.34 1.16 -34.24
C ALA A 637 19.22 1.61 -32.77
N PHE A 638 18.35 2.57 -32.46
CA PHE A 638 18.12 3.09 -31.09
C PHE A 638 16.86 2.52 -30.42
N GLN A 639 16.23 1.54 -31.06
CA GLN A 639 15.02 0.92 -30.55
C GLN A 639 15.27 0.15 -29.23
N PRO A 640 16.39 -0.58 -29.04
CA PRO A 640 16.78 -1.10 -27.72
C PRO A 640 16.98 -0.01 -26.66
N CYS A 641 17.47 1.17 -27.04
CA CYS A 641 17.65 2.31 -26.13
C CYS A 641 16.29 2.86 -25.64
N LEU A 642 15.31 2.95 -26.55
CA LEU A 642 13.93 3.33 -26.20
C LEU A 642 13.30 2.31 -25.24
N SER A 643 13.45 1.02 -25.53
CA SER A 643 12.95 -0.07 -24.70
C SER A 643 13.59 -0.05 -23.30
N ALA A 644 14.91 0.12 -23.21
CA ALA A 644 15.63 0.24 -21.93
C ALA A 644 15.17 1.46 -21.10
N CYS A 645 15.00 2.63 -21.72
CA CYS A 645 14.49 3.82 -21.02
C CYS A 645 13.03 3.64 -20.56
N THR A 646 12.20 2.98 -21.36
CA THR A 646 10.79 2.73 -21.04
C THR A 646 10.67 1.76 -19.87
N VAL A 647 11.47 0.69 -19.88
CA VAL A 647 11.56 -0.27 -18.76
C VAL A 647 12.09 0.42 -17.52
N ALA A 648 13.16 1.21 -17.61
CA ALA A 648 13.70 1.95 -16.47
C ALA A 648 12.64 2.88 -15.82
N LEU A 649 11.86 3.59 -16.64
CA LEU A 649 10.77 4.43 -16.16
C LEU A 649 9.69 3.61 -15.44
N ALA A 650 9.35 2.44 -15.98
CA ALA A 650 8.37 1.54 -15.38
C ALA A 650 8.87 0.90 -14.08
N LEU A 651 10.16 0.55 -13.99
CA LEU A 651 10.78 0.03 -12.77
C LEU A 651 10.70 1.05 -11.63
N ILE A 652 11.01 2.32 -11.89
CA ILE A 652 10.97 3.39 -10.87
C ILE A 652 9.55 3.60 -10.34
N MET A 653 8.58 3.67 -11.25
CA MET A 653 7.17 3.97 -10.95
C MET A 653 6.31 2.72 -10.82
N ALA A 654 6.90 1.56 -10.53
CA ALA A 654 6.20 0.28 -10.51
C ALA A 654 5.03 0.27 -9.50
N GLY A 655 3.83 -0.06 -10.00
CA GLY A 655 2.58 -0.12 -9.24
C GLY A 655 1.85 1.23 -9.05
N THR A 656 2.49 2.37 -9.30
CA THR A 656 1.89 3.70 -9.01
C THR A 656 0.77 4.12 -9.96
N GLY A 657 0.73 3.54 -11.17
CA GLY A 657 -0.21 3.94 -12.21
C GLY A 657 -0.02 5.38 -12.71
N ASP A 658 1.20 5.93 -12.67
CA ASP A 658 1.47 7.34 -13.03
C ASP A 658 0.97 7.73 -14.44
N ALA A 659 0.15 8.78 -14.52
CA ALA A 659 -0.50 9.21 -15.76
C ALA A 659 0.47 9.77 -16.81
N GLN A 660 1.55 10.45 -16.38
CA GLN A 660 2.53 11.00 -17.32
C GLN A 660 3.35 9.88 -17.98
N CYS A 661 3.74 8.87 -17.20
CA CYS A 661 4.39 7.66 -17.71
C CYS A 661 3.45 6.91 -18.68
N LEU A 662 2.20 6.69 -18.29
CA LEU A 662 1.19 6.03 -19.13
C LEU A 662 1.00 6.76 -20.47
N SER A 663 0.91 8.10 -20.45
CA SER A 663 0.75 8.89 -21.68
C SER A 663 1.89 8.70 -22.68
N VAL A 664 3.13 8.57 -22.21
CA VAL A 664 4.28 8.31 -23.08
C VAL A 664 4.27 6.87 -23.59
N MET A 665 3.96 5.90 -22.72
CA MET A 665 3.85 4.49 -23.13
C MET A 665 2.72 4.28 -24.16
N GLN A 666 1.59 4.98 -24.05
CA GLN A 666 0.52 4.97 -25.04
C GLN A 666 0.97 5.50 -26.40
N LYS A 667 1.81 6.54 -26.45
CA LYS A 667 2.39 7.04 -27.71
C LYS A 667 3.28 5.99 -28.37
N LEU A 668 4.04 5.23 -27.58
CA LEU A 668 4.84 4.12 -28.09
C LEU A 668 3.96 2.95 -28.53
N TYR A 669 2.87 2.65 -27.80
CA TYR A 669 1.95 1.55 -28.11
C TYR A 669 1.23 1.72 -29.45
N LYS A 670 0.96 2.97 -29.84
CA LYS A 670 0.39 3.32 -31.14
C LYS A 670 1.33 3.03 -32.32
N ARG A 671 2.64 2.85 -32.09
CA ARG A 671 3.60 2.46 -33.14
C ARG A 671 3.47 0.96 -33.39
N THR A 672 2.94 0.59 -34.54
CA THR A 672 2.70 -0.81 -34.93
C THR A 672 3.83 -1.41 -35.77
N ASN A 673 4.63 -0.59 -36.45
CA ASN A 673 5.77 -1.04 -37.25
C ASN A 673 7.05 -1.15 -36.41
N VAL A 674 7.06 -2.07 -35.45
CA VAL A 674 8.22 -2.40 -34.59
C VAL A 674 8.36 -3.92 -34.45
N LYS A 675 9.50 -4.39 -33.92
CA LYS A 675 9.76 -5.82 -33.76
C LYS A 675 8.93 -6.41 -32.62
N TYR A 676 8.82 -7.74 -32.58
CA TYR A 676 8.12 -8.46 -31.50
C TYR A 676 8.65 -8.08 -30.11
N GLY A 677 9.97 -8.10 -29.93
CA GLY A 677 10.63 -7.77 -28.68
C GLY A 677 10.37 -6.36 -28.15
N ASP A 678 10.10 -5.40 -29.04
CA ASP A 678 9.75 -4.03 -28.63
C ASP A 678 8.34 -3.94 -28.07
N HIS A 679 7.40 -4.66 -28.69
CA HIS A 679 6.06 -4.80 -28.15
C HIS A 679 6.09 -5.52 -26.80
N LEU A 680 6.98 -6.51 -26.65
CA LEU A 680 7.19 -7.23 -25.39
C LEU A 680 7.75 -6.31 -24.29
N ALA A 681 8.79 -5.54 -24.58
CA ALA A 681 9.36 -4.59 -23.63
C ALA A 681 8.33 -3.53 -23.19
N LEU A 682 7.54 -3.03 -24.13
CA LEU A 682 6.51 -2.03 -23.86
C LEU A 682 5.34 -2.64 -23.07
N SER A 683 4.87 -3.85 -23.42
CA SER A 683 3.80 -4.52 -22.69
C SER A 683 4.24 -4.80 -21.24
N MET A 684 5.48 -5.25 -21.05
CA MET A 684 6.05 -5.44 -19.71
C MET A 684 6.12 -4.13 -18.92
N SER A 685 6.51 -3.04 -19.56
CA SER A 685 6.59 -1.71 -18.93
C SER A 685 5.22 -1.18 -18.51
N ILE A 686 4.18 -1.36 -19.34
CA ILE A 686 2.80 -1.01 -18.99
C ILE A 686 2.30 -1.87 -17.83
N GLY A 687 2.59 -3.18 -17.88
CA GLY A 687 2.26 -4.10 -16.80
C GLY A 687 2.91 -3.70 -15.47
N LEU A 688 4.19 -3.35 -15.49
CA LEU A 688 4.94 -2.91 -14.29
C LEU A 688 4.35 -1.63 -13.68
N LEU A 689 3.93 -0.68 -14.52
CA LEU A 689 3.32 0.57 -14.04
C LEU A 689 2.04 0.31 -13.22
N PHE A 690 1.32 -0.78 -13.54
CA PHE A 690 0.09 -1.22 -12.87
C PHE A 690 0.26 -2.62 -12.24
N LEU A 691 1.46 -2.91 -11.71
CA LEU A 691 1.82 -4.21 -11.15
C LEU A 691 0.80 -4.68 -10.11
N GLY A 692 0.23 -5.87 -10.32
CA GLY A 692 -0.83 -6.43 -9.47
C GLY A 692 -2.02 -5.50 -9.26
N GLY A 693 -2.45 -4.78 -10.31
CA GLY A 693 -3.53 -3.80 -10.25
C GLY A 693 -3.23 -2.55 -9.41
N GLY A 694 -1.96 -2.30 -9.07
CA GLY A 694 -1.52 -1.20 -8.21
C GLY A 694 -1.24 -1.58 -6.76
N GLN A 695 -1.42 -2.86 -6.41
CA GLN A 695 -1.22 -3.35 -5.04
C GLN A 695 0.20 -3.86 -4.77
N LEU A 696 1.02 -3.97 -5.81
CA LEU A 696 2.32 -4.58 -5.74
C LEU A 696 3.35 -3.61 -6.30
N THR A 697 4.57 -3.69 -5.79
CA THR A 697 5.71 -2.92 -6.27
C THR A 697 6.96 -3.81 -6.29
N LEU A 698 8.11 -3.26 -6.64
CA LEU A 698 9.37 -4.00 -6.73
C LEU A 698 10.28 -3.75 -5.54
N SER A 699 11.06 -4.74 -5.14
CA SER A 699 12.15 -4.58 -4.16
C SER A 699 13.48 -4.32 -4.86
N ASN A 700 14.36 -3.57 -4.20
CA ASN A 700 15.72 -3.27 -4.62
C ASN A 700 16.77 -4.17 -3.91
N SER A 701 16.34 -5.27 -3.27
CA SER A 701 17.26 -6.23 -2.65
C SER A 701 18.22 -6.84 -3.68
N LEU A 702 19.41 -7.26 -3.25
CA LEU A 702 20.42 -7.88 -4.12
C LEU A 702 19.85 -9.02 -4.99
N SER A 703 19.04 -9.90 -4.39
CA SER A 703 18.38 -11.01 -5.10
C SER A 703 17.30 -10.53 -6.08
N SER A 704 16.51 -9.51 -5.67
CA SER A 704 15.50 -8.89 -6.52
C SER A 704 16.14 -8.21 -7.74
N VAL A 705 17.25 -7.48 -7.56
CA VAL A 705 17.97 -6.84 -8.65
C VAL A 705 18.53 -7.87 -9.62
N ALA A 706 19.11 -8.98 -9.14
CA ALA A 706 19.56 -10.07 -10.02
C ALA A 706 18.41 -10.67 -10.84
N ALA A 707 17.24 -10.88 -10.22
CA ALA A 707 16.03 -11.33 -10.92
C ALA A 707 15.53 -10.32 -11.96
N LEU A 708 15.58 -9.03 -11.65
CA LEU A 708 15.24 -7.95 -12.59
C LEU A 708 16.23 -7.88 -13.76
N VAL A 709 17.53 -8.08 -13.54
CA VAL A 709 18.51 -8.14 -14.63
C VAL A 709 18.24 -9.31 -15.56
N MET A 710 17.88 -10.49 -15.03
CA MET A 710 17.48 -11.63 -15.86
C MET A 710 16.20 -11.34 -16.64
N ALA A 711 15.16 -10.82 -15.99
CA ALA A 711 13.86 -10.56 -16.62
C ALA A 711 13.90 -9.40 -17.64
N PHE A 712 14.72 -8.38 -17.39
CA PHE A 712 14.85 -7.18 -18.22
C PHE A 712 16.20 -7.10 -18.93
N TYR A 713 16.79 -8.26 -19.25
CA TYR A 713 17.99 -8.32 -20.07
C TYR A 713 17.78 -7.49 -21.36
N PRO A 714 18.67 -6.53 -21.67
CA PRO A 714 18.36 -5.42 -22.59
C PRO A 714 18.30 -5.79 -24.07
N VAL A 715 18.61 -7.04 -24.43
CA VAL A 715 18.47 -7.58 -25.78
C VAL A 715 17.12 -8.31 -25.88
N TRP A 716 16.25 -7.81 -26.75
CA TRP A 716 14.89 -8.32 -26.94
C TRP A 716 14.78 -9.22 -28.17
N PRO A 717 13.87 -10.22 -28.18
CA PRO A 717 13.73 -11.16 -29.29
C PRO A 717 13.19 -10.49 -30.55
N ASP A 718 13.73 -10.86 -31.72
CA ASP A 718 13.30 -10.31 -33.00
C ASP A 718 11.94 -10.87 -33.46
N THR A 719 11.73 -12.18 -33.25
CA THR A 719 10.49 -12.92 -33.58
C THR A 719 9.93 -13.64 -32.35
N THR A 720 8.73 -14.22 -32.44
CA THR A 720 8.09 -14.92 -31.32
C THR A 720 8.83 -16.18 -30.88
N SER A 721 9.55 -16.84 -31.80
CA SER A 721 10.32 -18.07 -31.55
C SER A 721 11.81 -17.82 -31.29
N ASP A 722 12.25 -16.56 -31.27
CA ASP A 722 13.66 -16.21 -31.08
C ASP A 722 14.09 -16.34 -29.61
N ASN A 723 14.97 -17.31 -29.34
CA ASN A 723 15.66 -17.51 -28.06
C ASN A 723 17.19 -17.32 -28.19
N LYS A 724 17.68 -16.83 -29.32
CA LYS A 724 19.11 -16.87 -29.68
C LYS A 724 20.01 -16.24 -28.62
N MET A 725 19.65 -15.05 -28.18
CA MET A 725 20.44 -14.25 -27.23
C MET A 725 19.99 -14.43 -25.78
N HIS A 726 18.72 -14.77 -25.56
CA HIS A 726 18.11 -14.83 -24.23
C HIS A 726 16.86 -15.71 -24.27
N LEU A 727 16.78 -16.67 -23.34
CA LEU A 727 15.63 -17.56 -23.20
C LEU A 727 14.39 -16.80 -22.72
N GLN A 728 13.31 -16.80 -23.52
CA GLN A 728 12.10 -16.02 -23.23
C GLN A 728 11.41 -16.38 -21.90
N ALA A 729 11.53 -17.62 -21.41
CA ALA A 729 10.98 -18.03 -20.11
C ALA A 729 11.50 -17.17 -18.94
N LEU A 730 12.75 -16.69 -19.03
CA LEU A 730 13.40 -15.90 -17.98
C LEU A 730 12.76 -14.52 -17.81
N ARG A 731 11.98 -14.04 -18.81
CA ARG A 731 11.21 -12.79 -18.71
C ARG A 731 10.20 -12.80 -17.57
N GLN A 732 9.76 -13.97 -17.11
CA GLN A 732 8.81 -14.12 -15.99
C GLN A 732 9.47 -14.03 -14.60
N LEU A 733 10.81 -14.00 -14.53
CA LEU A 733 11.52 -13.96 -13.24
C LEU A 733 11.36 -12.63 -12.49
N TYR A 734 10.74 -11.59 -13.10
CA TYR A 734 10.38 -10.35 -12.39
C TYR A 734 9.54 -10.64 -11.15
N CYS A 735 8.73 -11.72 -11.15
CA CYS A 735 7.91 -12.14 -10.02
C CYS A 735 8.72 -12.32 -8.73
N LEU A 736 9.98 -12.74 -8.83
CA LEU A 736 10.87 -12.92 -7.67
C LEU A 736 11.28 -11.58 -7.01
N ALA A 737 11.12 -10.47 -7.72
CA ALA A 737 11.41 -9.12 -7.24
C ALA A 737 10.17 -8.37 -6.72
N VAL A 738 8.96 -8.93 -6.89
CA VAL A 738 7.71 -8.28 -6.49
C VAL A 738 7.53 -8.37 -4.97
N VAL A 739 7.08 -7.26 -4.37
CA VAL A 739 6.75 -7.15 -2.95
C VAL A 739 5.45 -6.34 -2.75
N PRO A 740 4.60 -6.73 -1.78
CA PRO A 740 3.35 -6.05 -1.47
C PRO A 740 3.54 -4.87 -0.49
N ARG A 741 3.98 -3.70 -0.95
CA ARG A 741 4.18 -2.51 -0.09
C ARG A 741 2.96 -1.57 -0.01
N VAL A 742 1.73 -2.09 -0.01
CA VAL A 742 0.52 -1.25 0.14
C VAL A 742 0.23 -0.96 1.61
N ILE A 743 -0.09 0.30 1.89
CA ILE A 743 -0.79 0.70 3.11
C ILE A 743 -2.29 0.81 2.83
N GLU A 744 -3.08 0.10 3.62
CA GLU A 744 -4.54 0.12 3.58
C GLU A 744 -5.08 0.55 4.93
N THR A 745 -6.14 1.35 4.93
CA THR A 745 -6.84 1.77 6.15
C THR A 745 -8.20 1.11 6.21
N ILE A 746 -8.49 0.47 7.34
CA ILE A 746 -9.76 -0.21 7.58
C ILE A 746 -10.46 0.49 8.74
N ASP A 747 -11.72 0.88 8.53
CA ASP A 747 -12.53 1.40 9.62
C ASP A 747 -12.83 0.29 10.64
N VAL A 748 -12.57 0.56 11.92
CA VAL A 748 -12.73 -0.40 13.02
C VAL A 748 -14.17 -0.82 13.21
N LEU A 749 -15.12 0.09 12.99
CA LEU A 749 -16.54 -0.18 13.26
C LEU A 749 -17.18 -1.00 12.15
N THR A 750 -16.92 -0.63 10.89
CA THR A 750 -17.49 -1.31 9.72
C THR A 750 -16.64 -2.47 9.20
N ASN A 751 -15.37 -2.56 9.60
CA ASN A 751 -14.34 -3.46 9.02
C ASN A 751 -14.24 -3.33 7.48
N ARG A 752 -14.54 -2.15 6.92
CA ARG A 752 -14.40 -1.86 5.50
C ARG A 752 -13.16 -1.02 5.23
N SER A 753 -12.57 -1.20 4.06
CA SER A 753 -11.49 -0.35 3.56
C SER A 753 -12.03 1.07 3.35
N VAL A 754 -11.33 2.06 3.88
CA VAL A 754 -11.67 3.49 3.80
C VAL A 754 -10.46 4.25 3.31
N SER A 755 -10.66 5.29 2.50
CA SER A 755 -9.58 6.17 2.06
C SER A 755 -9.30 7.30 3.04
N VAL A 756 -8.07 7.38 3.52
CA VAL A 756 -7.66 8.34 4.55
C VAL A 756 -6.39 9.07 4.09
N PRO A 757 -6.32 10.41 4.24
CA PRO A 757 -5.09 11.14 3.99
C PRO A 757 -4.03 10.78 5.04
N ILE A 758 -2.84 10.43 4.57
CA ILE A 758 -1.67 10.12 5.39
C ILE A 758 -0.51 11.05 5.03
N ARG A 759 0.39 11.27 5.98
CA ARG A 759 1.65 11.99 5.81
C ARG A 759 2.79 11.03 6.09
N VAL A 760 3.57 10.71 5.07
CA VAL A 760 4.75 9.84 5.15
C VAL A 760 5.98 10.74 5.24
N ILE A 761 6.82 10.53 6.25
CA ILE A 761 8.09 11.23 6.43
C ILE A 761 9.21 10.32 5.90
N VAL A 762 10.05 10.88 5.04
CA VAL A 762 11.07 10.15 4.28
C VAL A 762 12.42 10.81 4.47
N HIS A 763 13.45 10.02 4.80
CA HIS A 763 14.81 10.47 5.12
C HIS A 763 15.72 10.65 3.87
N ARG A 764 15.37 10.04 2.72
CA ARG A 764 16.13 10.14 1.46
C ARG A 764 15.22 10.04 0.22
N GLY A 765 15.42 10.96 -0.73
CA GLY A 765 14.74 10.96 -2.03
C GLY A 765 13.49 11.85 -2.07
N ARG A 766 13.11 12.31 -3.27
CA ARG A 766 11.90 13.12 -3.49
C ARG A 766 10.83 12.21 -4.07
N LEU A 767 9.76 11.91 -3.34
CA LEU A 767 8.67 11.11 -3.90
C LEU A 767 7.91 11.86 -5.01
N GLY A 768 7.58 11.14 -6.07
CA GLY A 768 6.76 11.58 -7.20
C GLY A 768 5.35 11.93 -6.73
N GLN A 769 4.97 13.19 -6.90
CA GLN A 769 3.61 13.63 -6.63
C GLN A 769 2.68 13.10 -7.73
N THR A 770 1.70 12.27 -7.36
CA THR A 770 0.48 12.14 -8.16
C THR A 770 -0.24 13.49 -8.06
N GLU A 771 -0.61 14.08 -9.21
CA GLU A 771 -1.21 15.41 -9.21
C GLU A 771 -2.40 15.47 -8.23
N PRO A 772 -2.46 16.49 -7.36
CA PRO A 772 -3.60 16.65 -6.48
C PRO A 772 -4.85 16.84 -7.33
N THR A 773 -5.91 16.08 -7.04
CA THR A 773 -7.27 16.51 -7.35
C THR A 773 -7.41 17.97 -6.89
N SER A 774 -8.10 18.78 -7.70
CA SER A 774 -8.15 20.25 -7.67
C SER A 774 -8.36 20.87 -6.28
N VAL A 775 -8.87 20.11 -5.32
CA VAL A 775 -9.16 20.49 -3.93
C VAL A 775 -7.90 20.61 -3.05
N VAL A 776 -6.77 19.99 -3.40
CA VAL A 776 -5.56 19.95 -2.54
C VAL A 776 -4.49 20.98 -2.96
N LYS A 777 -4.74 21.83 -3.97
CA LYS A 777 -3.73 22.76 -4.53
C LYS A 777 -3.27 23.89 -3.61
N GLU A 778 -3.93 24.17 -2.49
CA GLU A 778 -3.64 25.37 -1.68
C GLU A 778 -2.82 25.13 -0.39
N LEU A 779 -2.38 23.89 -0.09
CA LEU A 779 -1.67 23.59 1.18
C LEU A 779 -0.14 23.38 1.04
N TRP A 780 0.51 23.97 0.04
CA TRP A 780 1.91 23.66 -0.28
C TRP A 780 2.87 24.80 0.05
N THR A 781 3.72 24.61 1.06
CA THR A 781 5.02 25.26 1.11
C THR A 781 6.08 24.21 0.71
N PRO A 782 6.84 24.41 -0.39
CA PRO A 782 8.02 23.60 -0.63
C PRO A 782 8.98 23.83 0.53
N LEU A 783 9.38 22.77 1.22
CA LEU A 783 10.45 22.87 2.22
C LEU A 783 11.72 23.38 1.53
N PRO A 784 12.41 24.38 2.09
CA PRO A 784 13.68 24.84 1.56
C PRO A 784 14.69 23.68 1.51
N LYS A 785 15.51 23.64 0.46
CA LYS A 785 16.60 22.67 0.30
C LYS A 785 17.47 22.66 1.57
N GLY A 786 17.60 21.52 2.25
CA GLY A 786 18.51 21.36 3.39
C GLY A 786 17.94 20.79 4.69
N LYS A 787 16.66 20.35 4.74
CA LYS A 787 16.17 19.48 5.83
C LYS A 787 16.21 18.02 5.35
N GLU A 788 16.81 17.15 6.16
CA GLU A 788 17.08 15.73 5.83
C GLU A 788 15.79 14.92 5.64
N ASP A 789 14.68 15.34 6.28
CA ASP A 789 13.40 14.64 6.20
C ASP A 789 12.35 15.41 5.38
N GLN A 790 11.80 14.77 4.36
CA GLN A 790 10.69 15.29 3.56
C GLN A 790 9.36 14.65 4.00
N ALA A 791 8.36 15.49 4.25
CA ALA A 791 6.99 15.04 4.44
C ALA A 791 6.23 14.99 3.11
N VAL A 792 5.63 13.84 2.80
CA VAL A 792 4.84 13.61 1.59
C VAL A 792 3.43 13.19 1.99
N ARG A 793 2.43 13.86 1.43
CA ARG A 793 1.02 13.52 1.65
C ARG A 793 0.56 12.51 0.61
N MET A 794 -0.09 11.46 1.08
CA MET A 794 -0.64 10.38 0.26
C MET A 794 -2.07 10.10 0.75
N VAL A 795 -2.83 9.32 -0.02
CA VAL A 795 -4.18 8.89 0.36
C VAL A 795 -4.22 7.38 0.27
N THR A 796 -4.64 6.72 1.35
CA THR A 796 -4.80 5.27 1.37
C THR A 796 -6.02 4.84 0.55
N PRO A 797 -6.02 3.62 -0.01
CA PRO A 797 -4.90 2.69 -0.07
C PRO A 797 -3.85 3.12 -1.10
N CYS A 798 -2.57 3.13 -0.71
CA CYS A 798 -1.46 3.54 -1.58
C CYS A 798 -0.19 2.72 -1.34
N LEU A 799 0.75 2.75 -2.28
CA LEU A 799 2.07 2.11 -2.12
C LEU A 799 2.99 2.96 -1.26
N LEU A 800 3.75 2.32 -0.38
CA LEU A 800 4.82 2.94 0.39
C LEU A 800 6.16 2.76 -0.33
N PRO A 801 7.09 3.73 -0.19
CA PRO A 801 8.46 3.58 -0.68
C PRO A 801 9.21 2.56 0.19
N ASP A 802 10.50 2.35 -0.08
CA ASP A 802 11.26 1.28 0.56
C ASP A 802 11.33 1.51 2.08
N LYS A 803 11.32 0.43 2.88
CA LYS A 803 11.29 0.52 4.35
C LYS A 803 12.48 1.29 4.93
N SER A 804 13.61 1.26 4.23
CA SER A 804 14.82 2.03 4.59
C SER A 804 14.65 3.54 4.44
N THR A 805 13.67 3.98 3.65
CA THR A 805 13.42 5.39 3.35
C THR A 805 12.37 6.03 4.26
N VAL A 806 11.40 5.24 4.75
CA VAL A 806 10.30 5.74 5.60
C VAL A 806 10.75 5.82 7.06
N THR A 807 10.62 6.99 7.67
CA THR A 807 10.91 7.19 9.10
C THR A 807 9.64 7.12 9.95
N GLN A 808 8.56 7.75 9.49
CA GLN A 808 7.29 7.84 10.22
C GLN A 808 6.11 7.96 9.26
N ILE A 809 4.97 7.41 9.64
CA ILE A 809 3.67 7.59 8.96
C ILE A 809 2.70 8.23 9.95
N GLU A 810 2.13 9.38 9.58
CA GLU A 810 1.10 10.05 10.36
C GLU A 810 -0.24 9.98 9.64
N ILE A 811 -1.28 9.51 10.33
CA ILE A 811 -2.67 9.65 9.91
C ILE A 811 -3.22 10.86 10.65
N ARG A 812 -3.53 11.93 9.91
CA ARG A 812 -4.22 13.12 10.43
C ARG A 812 -5.34 13.48 9.49
N SER A 813 -6.57 13.27 9.93
CA SER A 813 -7.78 13.59 9.19
C SER A 813 -8.76 14.30 10.11
N ALA A 814 -9.58 15.18 9.56
CA ALA A 814 -10.70 15.77 10.31
C ALA A 814 -11.75 14.70 10.68
N GLN A 815 -11.87 13.66 9.83
CA GLN A 815 -12.86 12.60 9.98
C GLN A 815 -12.38 11.42 10.83
N HIS A 816 -11.08 11.27 11.07
CA HIS A 816 -10.53 10.10 11.77
C HIS A 816 -9.63 10.54 12.92
N TYR A 817 -9.50 9.72 13.96
CA TYR A 817 -8.56 10.00 15.05
C TYR A 817 -7.11 9.91 14.58
N ASN A 818 -6.26 10.76 15.18
CA ASN A 818 -4.85 10.85 14.81
C ASN A 818 -4.09 9.59 15.25
N LEU A 819 -3.19 9.13 14.39
CA LEU A 819 -2.34 7.96 14.65
C LEU A 819 -0.95 8.18 14.05
N THR A 820 0.10 7.83 14.79
CA THR A 820 1.49 7.95 14.36
C THR A 820 2.17 6.60 14.45
N ILE A 821 2.83 6.18 13.37
CA ILE A 821 3.54 4.92 13.26
C ILE A 821 5.01 5.23 13.04
N TYR A 822 5.85 4.91 14.00
CA TYR A 822 7.30 5.11 13.92
C TYR A 822 7.99 3.84 13.42
N ASN A 823 9.00 4.01 12.56
CA ASN A 823 9.83 2.92 12.07
C ASN A 823 11.05 2.69 12.99
N THR A 824 10.82 2.43 14.28
CA THR A 824 11.89 2.24 15.27
C THR A 824 12.08 0.74 15.60
N GLY A 825 12.90 0.05 14.81
CA GLY A 825 13.59 -1.21 15.17
C GLY A 825 12.76 -2.49 15.31
N SER A 826 11.47 -2.42 15.65
CA SER A 826 10.52 -3.51 15.48
C SER A 826 9.87 -3.37 14.10
N ASN A 827 9.84 -4.45 13.32
CA ASN A 827 9.40 -4.46 11.91
C ASN A 827 7.89 -4.19 11.76
N VAL A 828 7.43 -2.97 12.06
CA VAL A 828 6.03 -2.54 11.83
C VAL A 828 5.79 -2.33 10.34
N ILE A 829 6.78 -1.78 9.63
CA ILE A 829 6.78 -1.61 8.17
C ILE A 829 7.66 -2.70 7.56
N ASP A 830 7.07 -3.86 7.28
CA ASP A 830 7.74 -4.96 6.56
C ASP A 830 7.35 -4.97 5.07
N ASP A 831 8.05 -5.75 4.26
CA ASP A 831 7.78 -5.91 2.82
C ASP A 831 6.41 -6.58 2.53
N ARG A 832 5.61 -6.84 3.58
CA ARG A 832 4.27 -7.43 3.57
C ARG A 832 3.15 -6.39 3.44
N GLY A 833 3.49 -5.12 3.57
CA GLY A 833 2.54 -3.99 3.57
C GLY A 833 1.88 -3.80 4.93
N LEU A 834 1.05 -2.77 5.05
CA LEU A 834 0.57 -2.29 6.34
C LEU A 834 -0.95 -2.13 6.31
N VAL A 835 -1.66 -2.81 7.20
CA VAL A 835 -3.09 -2.58 7.42
C VAL A 835 -3.24 -1.77 8.70
N VAL A 836 -3.71 -0.54 8.57
CA VAL A 836 -3.93 0.36 9.70
C VAL A 836 -5.42 0.43 10.00
N ARG A 837 -5.78 0.15 11.25
CA ARG A 837 -7.16 0.34 11.69
C ARG A 837 -7.36 1.81 12.04
N VAL A 838 -8.39 2.43 11.48
CA VAL A 838 -8.75 3.82 11.73
C VAL A 838 -10.12 3.87 12.38
N LEU A 839 -10.30 4.80 13.30
CA LEU A 839 -11.58 5.04 13.93
C LEU A 839 -12.13 6.37 13.41
N GLU A 840 -13.33 6.32 12.84
CA GLU A 840 -14.05 7.53 12.43
C GLU A 840 -14.44 8.34 13.68
N LYS A 841 -14.18 9.65 13.65
CA LYS A 841 -14.76 10.58 14.61
C LYS A 841 -16.22 10.67 14.24
N ASN A 842 -17.14 10.23 15.10
CA ASN A 842 -18.59 10.28 14.86
C ASN A 842 -19.02 11.64 14.29
N VAL A 843 -19.08 11.78 12.97
CA VAL A 843 -19.68 12.93 12.31
C VAL A 843 -21.16 12.61 12.27
N VAL A 844 -21.91 13.21 13.19
CA VAL A 844 -23.36 13.33 13.03
C VAL A 844 -23.57 13.89 11.62
N HIS A 845 -24.21 13.12 10.74
CA HIS A 845 -24.42 13.43 9.33
C HIS A 845 -24.77 14.91 9.14
N THR A 846 -23.87 15.66 8.51
CA THR A 846 -24.04 17.08 8.18
C THR A 846 -24.94 17.22 6.96
N ASP A 847 -26.23 16.96 7.11
CA ASP A 847 -27.25 17.31 6.10
C ASP A 847 -28.17 18.46 6.57
N SER A 848 -27.87 19.12 7.69
CA SER A 848 -28.57 20.34 8.11
C SER A 848 -27.63 21.35 8.79
N GLU A 849 -27.38 22.48 8.11
CA GLU A 849 -26.71 23.67 8.65
C GLU A 849 -27.60 24.40 9.68
N THR A 850 -27.96 23.74 10.76
CA THR A 850 -28.51 24.38 11.95
C THR A 850 -27.63 23.98 13.12
N PHE A 851 -26.98 24.96 13.77
CA PHE A 851 -26.15 24.79 14.97
C PHE A 851 -26.58 23.59 15.82
N LEU A 852 -25.89 22.46 15.65
CA LEU A 852 -26.25 21.18 16.25
C LEU A 852 -25.96 21.27 17.75
N ARG A 853 -27.02 21.13 18.56
CA ARG A 853 -26.92 20.92 20.00
C ARG A 853 -26.16 19.62 20.26
N SER A 854 -25.37 19.56 21.31
CA SER A 854 -24.78 18.26 21.72
C SER A 854 -25.90 17.27 22.07
N PRO A 855 -25.71 15.95 21.95
CA PRO A 855 -26.75 14.97 22.32
C PRO A 855 -27.19 15.13 23.79
N SER A 856 -26.28 15.56 24.66
CA SER A 856 -26.56 15.90 26.06
C SER A 856 -27.39 17.19 26.17
N GLU A 857 -27.14 18.21 25.34
CA GLU A 857 -28.01 19.39 25.21
C GLU A 857 -29.40 19.01 24.67
N GLU A 858 -29.51 18.10 23.70
CA GLU A 858 -30.80 17.61 23.20
C GLU A 858 -31.59 16.85 24.26
N LEU A 859 -30.93 16.02 25.07
CA LEU A 859 -31.55 15.36 26.21
C LEU A 859 -32.08 16.36 27.24
N VAL A 860 -31.28 17.37 27.60
CA VAL A 860 -31.71 18.44 28.51
C VAL A 860 -32.84 19.27 27.90
N VAL A 861 -32.81 19.55 26.60
CA VAL A 861 -33.92 20.20 25.89
C VAL A 861 -35.15 19.31 25.89
N HIS A 862 -35.02 18.00 25.71
CA HIS A 862 -36.14 17.07 25.76
C HIS A 862 -36.76 17.06 27.15
N TRP A 863 -35.94 17.01 28.21
CA TRP A 863 -36.39 17.12 29.60
C TRP A 863 -37.12 18.43 29.87
N ILE A 864 -36.54 19.57 29.44
CA ILE A 864 -37.18 20.88 29.56
C ILE A 864 -38.47 20.88 28.73
N LYS A 865 -38.49 20.46 27.47
CA LYS A 865 -39.74 20.37 26.67
C LYS A 865 -40.79 19.50 27.36
N ARG A 866 -40.40 18.37 27.95
CA ARG A 866 -41.29 17.47 28.71
C ARG A 866 -41.87 18.12 29.96
N LEU A 867 -41.09 18.94 30.67
CA LEU A 867 -41.61 19.80 31.75
C LEU A 867 -42.60 20.85 31.23
N PHE A 868 -42.45 21.32 29.99
CA PHE A 868 -43.23 22.40 29.38
C PHE A 868 -44.35 21.91 28.42
N HIS A 869 -44.54 20.59 28.25
CA HIS A 869 -45.48 20.03 27.26
C HIS A 869 -46.96 20.24 27.64
N GLY A 870 -47.75 20.69 26.67
CA GLY A 870 -49.17 21.01 26.81
C GLY A 870 -50.09 19.80 26.99
N GLU A 871 -49.78 18.63 26.40
CA GLU A 871 -50.68 17.48 26.45
C GLU A 871 -50.67 16.74 27.81
N PRO A 872 -51.83 16.47 28.44
CA PRO A 872 -51.91 15.87 29.77
C PRO A 872 -51.41 14.41 29.83
N GLN A 873 -51.37 13.68 28.70
CA GLN A 873 -50.95 12.28 28.65
C GLN A 873 -49.43 12.09 28.57
N GLN A 874 -48.69 13.10 28.12
CA GLN A 874 -47.22 13.07 27.97
C GLN A 874 -46.48 13.87 29.06
N ARG A 875 -47.21 14.47 30.00
CA ARG A 875 -46.61 15.21 31.13
C ARG A 875 -45.91 14.25 32.09
N PRO A 876 -44.74 14.65 32.63
CA PRO A 876 -44.04 13.83 33.61
C PRO A 876 -44.89 13.68 34.87
N ARG A 877 -44.86 12.48 35.45
CA ARG A 877 -45.46 12.27 36.79
C ARG A 877 -44.76 13.17 37.81
N PRO A 878 -45.38 13.49 38.96
CA PRO A 878 -44.75 14.37 39.96
C PRO A 878 -43.32 13.97 40.32
N ILE A 879 -43.08 12.67 40.53
CA ILE A 879 -41.75 12.11 40.84
C ILE A 879 -40.77 12.26 39.67
N GLU A 880 -41.25 12.13 38.44
CA GLU A 880 -40.41 12.28 37.25
C GLU A 880 -40.02 13.75 37.03
N ALA A 881 -40.94 14.69 37.29
CA ALA A 881 -40.66 16.12 37.21
C ALA A 881 -39.64 16.57 38.26
N THR A 882 -39.70 16.03 39.49
CA THR A 882 -38.71 16.32 40.53
C THR A 882 -37.35 15.77 40.15
N VAL A 883 -37.27 14.52 39.66
CA VAL A 883 -36.02 13.92 39.18
C VAL A 883 -35.40 14.72 38.03
N ILE A 884 -36.20 15.22 37.09
CA ILE A 884 -35.70 16.08 36.01
C ILE A 884 -35.09 17.38 36.57
N LEU A 885 -35.78 18.05 37.50
CA LEU A 885 -35.29 19.31 38.09
C LEU A 885 -34.02 19.10 38.92
N ASP A 886 -33.95 18.02 39.71
CA ASP A 886 -32.77 17.68 40.49
C ASP A 886 -31.55 17.41 39.59
N ASN A 887 -31.74 16.72 38.46
CA ASN A 887 -30.69 16.50 37.46
C ASN A 887 -30.19 17.79 36.80
N VAL A 888 -31.09 18.73 36.49
CA VAL A 888 -30.74 20.03 35.90
C VAL A 888 -30.03 20.93 36.91
N ASN A 889 -30.43 20.90 38.18
CA ASN A 889 -29.75 21.62 39.25
C ASN A 889 -28.35 21.07 39.51
N LEU A 890 -28.17 19.76 39.45
CA LEU A 890 -26.86 19.13 39.54
C LEU A 890 -25.94 19.54 38.39
N LEU A 891 -26.47 19.65 37.16
CA LEU A 891 -25.75 20.19 36.01
C LEU A 891 -25.29 21.63 36.25
N PHE A 892 -26.17 22.48 36.78
CA PHE A 892 -25.83 23.88 37.10
C PHE A 892 -24.74 24.00 38.16
N ALA A 893 -24.82 23.20 39.23
CA ALA A 893 -23.82 23.19 40.30
C ALA A 893 -22.46 22.67 39.82
N ALA A 894 -22.46 21.61 39.00
CA ALA A 894 -21.23 21.06 38.41
C ALA A 894 -20.55 22.08 37.47
N GLN A 895 -21.31 22.81 36.65
CA GLN A 895 -20.72 23.83 35.77
C GLN A 895 -20.04 24.96 36.56
N GLU A 896 -20.63 25.44 37.65
CA GLU A 896 -20.07 26.54 38.44
C GLU A 896 -18.78 26.15 39.17
N SER A 897 -18.72 24.94 39.74
CA SER A 897 -17.50 24.46 40.40
C SER A 897 -16.36 24.23 39.40
N PHE A 898 -16.63 23.59 38.27
CA PHE A 898 -15.63 23.33 37.23
C PHE A 898 -15.09 24.61 36.57
N LEU A 899 -15.94 25.63 36.35
CA LEU A 899 -15.52 26.94 35.84
C LEU A 899 -14.55 27.66 36.79
N SER A 900 -14.70 27.46 38.11
CA SER A 900 -13.86 28.11 39.12
C SER A 900 -12.46 27.47 39.27
N GLU A 901 -12.34 26.17 39.00
CA GLU A 901 -11.10 25.40 39.22
C GLU A 901 -10.33 25.07 37.93
N ILE A 902 -10.97 24.90 36.77
CA ILE A 902 -10.37 24.26 35.58
C ILE A 902 -10.23 25.17 34.33
N GLY A 903 -10.74 26.40 34.37
CA GLY A 903 -10.52 27.40 33.30
C GLY A 903 -11.52 27.32 32.13
N SER A 904 -11.74 28.45 31.46
CA SER A 904 -12.92 28.72 30.62
C SER A 904 -12.92 28.14 29.19
N THR A 905 -11.86 27.45 28.77
CA THR A 905 -11.67 27.06 27.35
C THR A 905 -12.15 25.65 27.00
N GLU A 906 -12.75 24.92 27.95
CA GLU A 906 -13.04 23.48 27.80
C GLU A 906 -14.50 23.10 28.14
N ASN A 907 -15.49 23.91 27.74
CA ASN A 907 -16.91 23.61 27.99
C ASN A 907 -17.57 22.83 26.84
N ASP A 908 -18.24 21.70 27.13
CA ASP A 908 -19.06 20.94 26.16
C ASP A 908 -20.48 21.52 25.98
N PHE A 909 -21.04 22.13 27.02
CA PHE A 909 -22.28 22.90 26.91
C PHE A 909 -21.92 24.33 26.56
N SER A 910 -22.63 24.92 25.60
CA SER A 910 -22.43 26.34 25.34
C SER A 910 -22.83 27.14 26.61
N PRO A 911 -22.00 28.09 27.07
CA PRO A 911 -22.33 28.91 28.23
C PRO A 911 -23.67 29.64 28.02
N ASP A 912 -23.97 29.98 26.76
CA ASP A 912 -25.24 30.54 26.34
C ASP A 912 -26.42 29.57 26.52
N PHE A 913 -26.25 28.27 26.24
CA PHE A 913 -27.29 27.27 26.48
C PHE A 913 -27.60 27.14 27.97
N VAL A 914 -26.59 26.97 28.81
CA VAL A 914 -26.77 26.82 30.27
C VAL A 914 -27.44 28.08 30.84
N MET A 915 -26.99 29.27 30.41
CA MET A 915 -27.60 30.54 30.80
C MET A 915 -29.04 30.67 30.32
N ASN A 916 -29.35 30.23 29.09
CA ASN A 916 -30.72 30.27 28.56
C ASN A 916 -31.64 29.24 29.25
N ALA A 917 -31.15 28.04 29.55
CA ALA A 917 -31.89 27.03 30.32
C ALA A 917 -32.19 27.55 31.73
N ARG A 918 -31.18 28.12 32.40
CA ARG A 918 -31.33 28.76 33.71
C ARG A 918 -32.31 29.93 33.67
N ARG A 919 -32.21 30.83 32.69
CA ARG A 919 -33.17 31.93 32.49
C ARG A 919 -34.58 31.44 32.22
N THR A 920 -34.75 30.34 31.49
CA THR A 920 -36.07 29.79 31.14
C THR A 920 -36.73 29.18 32.38
N LEU A 921 -35.99 28.42 33.19
CA LEU A 921 -36.50 27.88 34.45
C LEU A 921 -36.72 28.98 35.49
N ALA A 922 -35.81 29.97 35.57
CA ALA A 922 -35.99 31.14 36.42
C ALA A 922 -37.20 32.00 35.99
N LYS A 923 -37.52 32.12 34.69
CA LYS A 923 -38.76 32.78 34.26
C LYS A 923 -40.02 32.02 34.67
N ARG A 924 -39.95 30.68 34.76
CA ARG A 924 -41.09 29.83 35.11
C ARG A 924 -41.35 29.71 36.61
N TYR A 925 -40.28 29.68 37.41
CA TYR A 925 -40.34 29.45 38.85
C TYR A 925 -39.87 30.66 39.68
N GLY A 926 -39.30 31.68 39.04
CA GLY A 926 -38.65 32.83 39.69
C GLY A 926 -39.55 33.71 40.51
N GLY A 927 -40.84 33.76 40.19
CA GLY A 927 -41.81 34.51 40.98
C GLY A 927 -41.90 34.07 42.44
N LEU A 928 -41.43 32.86 42.80
CA LEU A 928 -41.46 32.39 44.18
C LEU A 928 -40.50 33.16 45.12
N LEU A 929 -39.35 33.62 44.63
CA LEU A 929 -38.33 34.34 45.42
C LEU A 929 -38.20 35.83 45.02
N GLN A 930 -39.04 36.32 44.11
CA GLN A 930 -39.08 37.73 43.74
C GLN A 930 -40.19 38.44 44.53
N HIS A 931 -39.84 39.50 45.27
CA HIS A 931 -40.79 40.32 46.03
C HIS A 931 -40.69 41.80 45.65
N CYS A 932 -41.76 42.55 45.88
CA CYS A 932 -41.86 43.99 45.63
C CYS A 932 -42.37 44.70 46.90
N GLY A 933 -41.62 44.58 48.01
CA GLY A 933 -42.01 45.19 49.30
C GLY A 933 -42.17 44.18 50.44
N ALA A 934 -42.91 44.58 51.49
CA ALA A 934 -43.09 43.78 52.70
C ALA A 934 -43.92 42.52 52.42
N MET A 935 -43.44 41.35 52.87
CA MET A 935 -44.08 40.08 52.56
C MET A 935 -45.44 39.89 53.23
N SER A 936 -46.50 39.87 52.41
CA SER A 936 -47.86 39.56 52.88
C SER A 936 -47.99 38.13 53.44
N SER A 937 -48.88 37.94 54.41
CA SER A 937 -49.27 36.62 54.95
C SER A 937 -49.90 35.68 53.91
N CYS A 938 -50.20 36.21 52.72
CA CYS A 938 -50.73 35.50 51.57
C CYS A 938 -49.65 34.89 50.67
N HIS A 939 -48.36 35.24 50.85
CA HIS A 939 -47.28 34.69 50.04
C HIS A 939 -47.04 33.19 50.34
N PRO A 940 -46.87 32.33 49.31
CA PRO A 940 -46.73 30.88 49.50
C PRO A 940 -45.54 30.48 50.40
N LEU A 941 -44.40 31.17 50.30
CA LEU A 941 -43.25 30.92 51.18
C LEU A 941 -43.53 31.27 52.65
N ALA A 942 -44.23 32.37 52.94
CA ALA A 942 -44.60 32.73 54.31
C ALA A 942 -45.56 31.69 54.91
N GLN A 943 -46.51 31.18 54.12
CA GLN A 943 -47.44 30.16 54.58
C GLN A 943 -46.76 28.82 54.88
N ILE A 944 -45.79 28.43 54.05
CA ILE A 944 -45.09 27.15 54.18
C ILE A 944 -44.00 27.23 55.28
N ILE A 945 -43.21 28.31 55.33
CA ILE A 945 -42.05 28.45 56.21
C ILE A 945 -42.43 29.04 57.57
N MET A 946 -43.17 30.16 57.60
CA MET A 946 -43.50 30.87 58.85
C MET A 946 -44.74 30.29 59.53
N MET A 947 -45.75 29.88 58.76
CA MET A 947 -47.01 29.33 59.29
C MET A 947 -47.10 27.79 59.27
N GLN A 948 -46.04 27.10 58.83
CA GLN A 948 -45.95 25.63 58.75
C GLN A 948 -47.17 24.94 58.09
N LYS A 949 -47.81 25.60 57.13
CA LYS A 949 -48.94 25.05 56.40
C LYS A 949 -48.48 23.99 55.39
N SER A 950 -49.29 22.95 55.19
CA SER A 950 -49.03 21.95 54.14
C SER A 950 -49.10 22.58 52.74
N LEU A 951 -48.39 22.00 51.77
CA LEU A 951 -48.40 22.45 50.36
C LEU A 951 -49.83 22.57 49.80
N TYR A 952 -50.72 21.65 50.18
CA TYR A 952 -52.13 21.69 49.78
C TYR A 952 -52.86 22.90 50.35
N SER A 953 -52.69 23.16 51.65
CA SER A 953 -53.32 24.32 52.28
C SER A 953 -52.74 25.66 51.77
N ALA A 954 -51.45 25.70 51.43
CA ALA A 954 -50.82 26.87 50.82
C ALA A 954 -51.35 27.14 49.39
N ALA A 955 -51.50 26.09 48.58
CA ALA A 955 -52.07 26.21 47.24
C ALA A 955 -53.54 26.67 47.24
N VAL A 956 -54.35 26.16 48.19
CA VAL A 956 -55.75 26.59 48.36
C VAL A 956 -55.83 28.04 48.82
N SER A 957 -55.00 28.43 49.79
CA SER A 957 -54.96 29.80 50.30
C SER A 957 -54.51 30.79 49.23
N LEU A 958 -53.54 30.41 48.40
CA LEU A 958 -53.08 31.19 47.26
C LEU A 958 -54.20 31.37 46.23
N LEU A 959 -54.94 30.31 45.90
CA LEU A 959 -56.08 30.40 44.99
C LEU A 959 -57.24 31.25 45.50
N GLN A 960 -57.53 31.18 46.80
CA GLN A 960 -58.55 32.03 47.43
C GLN A 960 -58.12 33.50 47.38
N SER A 961 -56.88 33.79 47.74
CA SER A 961 -56.31 35.15 47.69
C SER A 961 -56.30 35.73 46.26
N LEU A 962 -56.14 34.90 45.23
CA LEU A 962 -56.22 35.30 43.83
C LEU A 962 -57.65 35.54 43.32
N ARG A 963 -58.67 34.88 43.90
CA ARG A 963 -60.08 35.02 43.52
C ARG A 963 -60.76 36.22 44.16
N ASP A 964 -60.36 36.57 45.39
CA ASP A 964 -61.04 37.58 46.19
C ASP A 964 -60.64 39.04 45.83
N GLY A 965 -59.64 39.23 44.97
CA GLY A 965 -59.44 40.45 44.17
C GLY A 965 -59.15 41.77 44.91
N ALA A 966 -59.12 41.80 46.24
CA ALA A 966 -58.93 43.03 47.02
C ALA A 966 -57.77 42.90 48.03
N GLU A 967 -56.82 43.84 47.95
CA GLU A 967 -55.75 44.16 48.93
C GLU A 967 -54.45 43.32 49.00
N CYS A 968 -54.02 42.64 47.93
CA CYS A 968 -52.64 42.08 47.86
C CYS A 968 -51.96 42.35 46.50
N SER A 969 -51.97 43.61 46.04
CA SER A 969 -51.72 43.93 44.63
C SER A 969 -50.26 44.19 44.21
N CYS A 970 -49.26 44.11 45.09
CA CYS A 970 -47.85 44.27 44.69
C CYS A 970 -47.00 43.01 44.91
N ASP A 971 -47.13 42.32 46.04
CA ASP A 971 -46.24 41.20 46.40
C ASP A 971 -46.54 39.88 45.70
N LEU A 972 -47.80 39.66 45.29
CA LEU A 972 -48.19 38.45 44.55
C LEU A 972 -48.02 38.60 43.03
N ALA A 973 -47.69 39.80 42.52
CA ALA A 973 -47.56 40.05 41.09
C ALA A 973 -46.49 39.16 40.41
N PRO A 974 -45.28 38.95 40.97
CA PRO A 974 -44.27 38.08 40.38
C PRO A 974 -44.69 36.59 40.38
N VAL A 975 -45.34 36.15 41.46
CA VAL A 975 -45.90 34.79 41.60
C VAL A 975 -47.03 34.57 40.58
N LEU A 976 -47.91 35.55 40.42
CA LEU A 976 -49.01 35.54 39.46
C LEU A 976 -48.51 35.52 38.02
N GLU A 977 -47.48 36.30 37.70
CA GLU A 977 -46.86 36.32 36.37
C GLU A 977 -46.20 34.97 36.04
N SER A 978 -45.49 34.38 37.01
CA SER A 978 -44.89 33.04 36.85
C SER A 978 -45.94 31.93 36.73
N LEU A 979 -47.03 32.01 37.49
CA LEU A 979 -48.17 31.09 37.40
C LEU A 979 -48.94 31.26 36.09
N ARG A 980 -49.09 32.50 35.60
CA ARG A 980 -49.67 32.78 34.27
C ARG A 980 -48.79 32.23 33.17
N PHE A 981 -47.47 32.42 33.23
CA PHE A 981 -46.53 31.83 32.27
C PHE A 981 -46.58 30.29 32.31
N TYR A 982 -46.72 29.70 33.49
CA TYR A 982 -46.95 28.27 33.67
C TYR A 982 -48.30 27.81 33.08
N ASN A 983 -49.35 28.64 33.14
CA ASN A 983 -50.70 28.34 32.64
C ASN A 983 -50.89 28.65 31.14
N THR A 984 -50.27 29.68 30.59
CA THR A 984 -50.30 29.99 29.14
C THR A 984 -49.55 28.92 28.33
N ALA A 985 -48.54 28.28 28.92
CA ALA A 985 -47.94 27.08 28.35
C ALA A 985 -48.89 25.87 28.34
N THR A 986 -49.98 25.90 29.12
CA THR A 986 -51.00 24.83 29.19
C THR A 986 -52.26 25.08 28.35
N GLU A 987 -52.50 26.30 27.85
CA GLU A 987 -53.74 26.69 27.16
C GLU A 987 -53.64 26.84 25.63
N ALA A 988 -52.50 26.49 25.01
CA ALA A 988 -52.30 26.69 23.57
C ALA A 988 -53.22 25.87 22.64
N GLU A 989 -54.07 24.96 23.14
CA GLU A 989 -55.11 24.31 22.33
C GLU A 989 -56.42 24.04 23.11
N THR A 990 -57.11 25.11 23.49
CA THR A 990 -58.59 25.06 23.56
C THR A 990 -59.17 26.28 22.86
N GLU A 991 -59.01 26.36 21.53
CA GLU A 991 -59.89 27.21 20.74
C GLU A 991 -61.27 26.55 20.66
N GLY A 992 -62.14 26.96 21.57
CA GLY A 992 -63.54 26.53 21.56
C GLY A 992 -64.24 26.69 22.90
N GLY A 993 -64.43 27.92 23.37
CA GLY A 993 -65.40 28.18 24.45
C GLY A 993 -65.11 29.42 25.27
N ASN A 994 -65.95 30.43 25.11
CA ASN A 994 -65.98 31.64 25.91
C ASN A 994 -66.33 31.29 27.38
N GLY A 995 -65.34 31.29 28.29
CA GLY A 995 -65.53 31.05 29.72
C GLY A 995 -64.21 31.15 30.49
N GLY A 996 -64.12 32.04 31.48
CA GLY A 996 -62.88 32.42 32.15
C GLY A 996 -62.03 31.25 32.67
N ALA A 997 -60.75 31.24 32.28
CA ALA A 997 -59.72 30.31 32.73
C ALA A 997 -59.50 30.42 34.26
N GLY A 998 -60.11 29.52 35.03
CA GLY A 998 -59.88 29.41 36.46
C GLY A 998 -58.70 28.48 36.77
N LEU A 999 -57.64 28.98 37.40
CA LEU A 999 -56.60 28.10 37.96
C LEU A 999 -57.23 27.06 38.91
N VAL A 1000 -56.81 25.79 38.75
CA VAL A 1000 -57.24 24.66 39.60
C VAL A 1000 -56.17 24.38 40.67
N THR A 1001 -56.58 23.97 41.87
CA THR A 1001 -55.68 23.66 43.01
C THR A 1001 -54.59 22.65 42.67
N SER A 1002 -54.89 21.67 41.82
CA SER A 1002 -53.92 20.67 41.35
C SER A 1002 -52.80 21.27 40.48
N VAL A 1003 -53.05 22.37 39.77
CA VAL A 1003 -52.09 23.06 38.91
C VAL A 1003 -51.14 23.91 39.76
N VAL A 1004 -51.69 24.65 40.72
CA VAL A 1004 -50.93 25.48 41.69
C VAL A 1004 -50.06 24.60 42.60
N MET A 1005 -50.60 23.49 43.08
CA MET A 1005 -49.85 22.48 43.84
C MET A 1005 -48.63 21.95 43.09
N LYS A 1006 -48.80 21.61 41.81
CA LYS A 1006 -47.70 21.10 40.97
C LYS A 1006 -46.64 22.16 40.71
N TRP A 1007 -47.05 23.40 40.42
CA TRP A 1007 -46.13 24.51 40.24
C TRP A 1007 -45.33 24.79 41.52
N LEU A 1008 -46.00 24.87 42.68
CA LEU A 1008 -45.34 25.08 43.98
C LEU A 1008 -44.33 23.98 44.29
N SER A 1009 -44.70 22.71 44.09
CA SER A 1009 -43.79 21.57 44.29
C SER A 1009 -42.56 21.66 43.38
N GLN A 1010 -42.74 21.94 42.08
CA GLN A 1010 -41.63 22.08 41.14
C GLN A 1010 -40.74 23.29 41.45
N ALA A 1011 -41.33 24.44 41.82
CA ALA A 1011 -40.59 25.64 42.17
C ALA A 1011 -39.72 25.44 43.42
N LEU A 1012 -40.24 24.75 44.44
CA LEU A 1012 -39.46 24.40 45.64
C LEU A 1012 -38.31 23.45 45.34
N HIS A 1013 -38.50 22.47 44.44
CA HIS A 1013 -37.43 21.57 43.98
C HIS A 1013 -36.36 22.32 43.17
N PHE A 1014 -36.76 23.23 42.28
CA PHE A 1014 -35.84 24.06 41.51
C PHE A 1014 -34.91 24.89 42.41
N TYR A 1015 -35.42 25.42 43.52
CA TYR A 1015 -34.61 26.16 44.51
C TYR A 1015 -33.95 25.28 45.58
N GLY A 1016 -34.12 23.95 45.56
CA GLY A 1016 -33.52 23.04 46.52
C GLY A 1016 -34.07 23.17 47.95
N LEU A 1017 -35.25 23.76 48.14
CA LEU A 1017 -35.79 24.08 49.45
C LEU A 1017 -36.50 22.89 50.12
N VAL A 1018 -36.87 21.86 49.36
CA VAL A 1018 -37.77 20.77 49.80
C VAL A 1018 -37.20 19.91 50.94
N SER A 1019 -35.94 19.49 50.85
CA SER A 1019 -35.27 18.68 51.88
C SER A 1019 -35.02 19.47 53.17
N SER A 1020 -34.89 20.79 53.05
CA SER A 1020 -34.53 21.68 54.15
C SER A 1020 -35.71 22.36 54.81
N MET A 1021 -36.95 22.29 54.29
CA MET A 1021 -38.07 23.10 54.81
C MET A 1021 -38.37 22.89 56.31
N GLY A 1022 -38.19 21.67 56.82
CA GLY A 1022 -38.39 21.36 58.23
C GLY A 1022 -37.36 22.05 59.14
N SER A 1023 -36.09 22.00 58.76
CA SER A 1023 -34.99 22.64 59.49
C SER A 1023 -34.88 24.14 59.22
N LEU A 1024 -35.34 24.61 58.06
CA LEU A 1024 -35.25 26.01 57.62
C LEU A 1024 -35.97 26.95 58.60
N SER A 1025 -37.19 26.58 59.02
CA SER A 1025 -37.98 27.40 59.96
C SER A 1025 -37.27 27.56 61.32
N GLN A 1026 -36.65 26.49 61.81
CA GLN A 1026 -35.93 26.47 63.08
C GLN A 1026 -34.59 27.22 62.98
N VAL A 1027 -33.82 26.98 61.92
CA VAL A 1027 -32.52 27.62 61.68
C VAL A 1027 -32.65 29.12 61.43
N LEU A 1028 -33.68 29.57 60.72
CA LEU A 1028 -33.98 31.00 60.54
C LEU A 1028 -34.39 31.66 61.85
N ALA A 1029 -35.15 30.97 62.71
CA ALA A 1029 -35.52 31.48 64.02
C ALA A 1029 -34.30 31.60 64.95
N ASP A 1030 -33.43 30.59 64.96
CA ASP A 1030 -32.21 30.57 65.79
C ASP A 1030 -31.22 31.69 65.41
N HIS A 1031 -31.21 32.12 64.15
CA HIS A 1031 -30.32 33.17 63.63
C HIS A 1031 -31.03 34.52 63.38
N ALA A 1032 -32.30 34.67 63.75
CA ALA A 1032 -33.13 35.84 63.42
C ALA A 1032 -32.51 37.17 63.89
N SER A 1033 -31.94 37.20 65.09
CA SER A 1033 -31.29 38.39 65.66
C SER A 1033 -30.03 38.83 64.90
N PHE A 1034 -29.30 37.87 64.33
CA PHE A 1034 -28.09 38.12 63.53
C PHE A 1034 -28.42 38.48 62.08
N LEU A 1035 -29.53 37.96 61.54
CA LEU A 1035 -29.99 38.26 60.19
C LEU A 1035 -30.58 39.67 60.04
N GLN A 1036 -31.13 40.24 61.11
CA GLN A 1036 -31.66 41.62 61.14
C GLN A 1036 -30.57 42.69 61.00
N ARG A 1037 -29.33 42.41 61.46
CA ARG A 1037 -28.22 43.37 61.41
C ARG A 1037 -27.40 43.19 60.14
N ARG A 1038 -27.39 44.20 59.28
CA ARG A 1038 -26.71 44.17 57.97
C ARG A 1038 -25.24 43.76 58.04
N GLU A 1039 -24.52 44.17 59.09
CA GLU A 1039 -23.10 43.85 59.29
C GLU A 1039 -22.84 42.39 59.71
N GLN A 1040 -23.81 41.74 60.36
CA GLN A 1040 -23.69 40.36 60.86
C GLN A 1040 -24.35 39.34 59.93
N ARG A 1041 -25.17 39.83 58.98
CA ARG A 1041 -25.91 39.03 58.00
C ARG A 1041 -25.02 38.09 57.20
N PHE A 1042 -23.85 38.54 56.76
CA PHE A 1042 -22.94 37.71 55.97
C PHE A 1042 -22.41 36.51 56.77
N LEU A 1043 -22.11 36.72 58.06
CA LEU A 1043 -21.61 35.69 58.96
C LEU A 1043 -22.72 34.69 59.33
N ALA A 1044 -23.93 35.18 59.54
CA ALA A 1044 -25.12 34.35 59.75
C ALA A 1044 -25.47 33.54 58.49
N LEU A 1045 -25.49 34.15 57.31
CA LEU A 1045 -25.69 33.46 56.03
C LEU A 1045 -24.63 32.38 55.80
N HIS A 1046 -23.37 32.66 56.13
CA HIS A 1046 -22.30 31.66 56.04
C HIS A 1046 -22.54 30.47 56.99
N SER A 1047 -22.94 30.72 58.24
CA SER A 1047 -23.23 29.67 59.21
C SER A 1047 -24.48 28.84 58.84
N ILE A 1048 -25.52 29.50 58.35
CA ILE A 1048 -26.75 28.86 57.87
C ILE A 1048 -26.47 28.03 56.62
N ASN A 1049 -25.62 28.52 55.72
CA ASN A 1049 -25.19 27.77 54.54
C ASN A 1049 -24.43 26.49 54.93
N GLN A 1050 -23.55 26.54 55.94
CA GLN A 1050 -22.87 25.32 56.44
C GLN A 1050 -23.84 24.26 57.00
N GLN A 1051 -25.01 24.68 57.51
CA GLN A 1051 -26.02 23.77 58.07
C GLN A 1051 -27.03 23.25 57.04
N LEU A 1052 -27.45 24.10 56.10
CA LEU A 1052 -28.52 23.80 55.14
C LEU A 1052 -28.00 23.44 53.74
N LEU A 1053 -26.72 23.69 53.45
CA LEU A 1053 -26.06 23.44 52.17
C LEU A 1053 -26.82 24.00 50.96
N LEU A 1054 -27.50 25.13 51.14
CA LEU A 1054 -28.25 25.83 50.09
C LEU A 1054 -27.31 26.69 49.24
N HIS A 1055 -27.65 26.90 47.97
CA HIS A 1055 -26.86 27.77 47.11
C HIS A 1055 -26.81 29.20 47.70
N PRO A 1056 -25.64 29.87 47.83
CA PRO A 1056 -25.50 31.15 48.53
C PRO A 1056 -26.48 32.23 48.05
N ARG A 1057 -26.67 32.36 46.73
CA ARG A 1057 -27.65 33.29 46.14
C ARG A 1057 -29.09 32.96 46.49
N VAL A 1058 -29.45 31.66 46.51
CA VAL A 1058 -30.81 31.24 46.86
C VAL A 1058 -31.05 31.49 48.34
N LEU A 1059 -30.03 31.30 49.18
CA LEU A 1059 -30.09 31.61 50.60
C LEU A 1059 -30.17 33.13 50.85
N GLU A 1060 -29.40 33.93 50.13
CA GLU A 1060 -29.50 35.40 50.16
C GLU A 1060 -30.90 35.86 49.73
N ASP A 1061 -31.38 35.42 48.57
CA ASP A 1061 -32.72 35.75 48.05
C ASP A 1061 -33.83 35.29 49.01
N LEU A 1062 -33.71 34.09 49.58
CA LEU A 1062 -34.66 33.56 50.57
C LEU A 1062 -34.65 34.37 51.87
N VAL A 1063 -33.47 34.74 52.37
CA VAL A 1063 -33.37 35.58 53.58
C VAL A 1063 -33.83 37.01 53.27
N GLU A 1064 -33.61 37.53 52.06
CA GLU A 1064 -34.18 38.81 51.62
C GLU A 1064 -35.71 38.73 51.54
N CYS A 1065 -36.26 37.58 51.16
CA CYS A 1065 -37.70 37.35 51.18
C CYS A 1065 -38.26 37.10 52.58
N CYS A 1066 -37.49 36.60 53.55
CA CYS A 1066 -38.02 36.17 54.85
C CYS A 1066 -37.69 37.11 56.01
N VAL A 1067 -36.66 37.96 55.90
CA VAL A 1067 -36.19 38.81 57.00
C VAL A 1067 -36.41 40.29 56.67
N GLU A 1068 -37.22 40.94 57.51
CA GLU A 1068 -37.40 42.39 57.48
C GLU A 1068 -36.16 43.10 58.01
N TYR A 1069 -35.70 44.12 57.29
CA TYR A 1069 -34.66 45.01 57.77
C TYR A 1069 -35.28 46.13 58.61
N VAL A 1070 -34.86 46.22 59.87
CA VAL A 1070 -35.00 47.47 60.63
C VAL A 1070 -33.72 48.25 60.34
N GLU A 1071 -33.84 49.42 59.70
CA GLU A 1071 -32.70 50.28 59.34
C GLU A 1071 -31.74 50.53 60.52
#